data_AF-A0A0M8ZZA7-F1
#
_entry.id   AF-A0A0M8ZZA7-F1
#
_cell.length_a   1.000
_cell.length_b   1.000
_cell.length_c   1.000
_cell.angle_alpha   90.00
_cell.angle_beta   90.00
_cell.angle_gamma   90.00
#
_symmetry.space_group_name_H-M   'P 1'
#
loop_
_entity.id
_entity.type
_entity.pdbx_description
1 polymer ?
#
loop_
_entity_poly.entity_id
_entity_poly.type
_entity_poly.pdbx_seq_one_letter_code
_entity_poly.pdbx_strand_id
1 'polypeptide(L)'
;MLNIKNKTVPRLLSGNMEIISKSFGFFYSWVIKARMFRRDLLSLKQNGFKGSFYFKDLFILRERPIYNLTTKLAEDKERQTCPIMLIRPSDLYHFQNKRLKFIKGWKAFIYYSASLLRSFIDILTLIPFGHELHKQDIGKIVYIRNSYTCDWKDSVNNCKLKNKERKAKPLLYTEEPLCQDGFLACGDGSCIERGLFCNGEKDCADGSDENICDMDNDPNRAPPCDPTVCVLPDCFCSEDGTTIPGDLPFKDVPQMITITFDDAINNNNIGLYKEIFNGKRKNPNGCEIKATFFVSHKYTNYSAVQEMHRKGHEIAVHSISHNDDERFWSDATVDDWAKEMAGMRIIAEKFANLTDNSVVGVRAPYLRVGGNNQFTMMEEQAFLYDSTITAALNNPPLWPYTMYFRMPHRCHGNLQHCPTRSHAVWEMVMNELDRREDPQNDEYLPGCAMVDSCSNILTGDQFYNFLNHNFDRHYEQNRAPLGLYFHAAWLKNNPEFLDAFLYWIDEILSNHNDVYFVTMTQVIQWIQNPRTITESKSFEPWKEKCVVDGPPACWVPHTCKLTSKEVPGETINLQTCVRCPNNYPWLSDIISFTVLSMEPLIKEKPAEHESLSFALPILFEQEFLGEESGTDSKSRVCQVRRPLVVLLGLFRVVLHSPTVAEFKIL
;
A
#
# COMPACT_ATOMS: atom_id res chain seq x y z
N MET A 1 46.65 -6.67 63.29
CA MET A 1 47.83 -7.51 62.94
C MET A 1 47.76 -7.77 61.44
N LEU A 2 48.77 -7.61 60.58
CA LEU A 2 50.11 -7.00 60.58
C LEU A 2 50.21 -6.24 59.22
N ASN A 3 50.59 -4.96 59.10
CA ASN A 3 51.95 -4.35 59.11
C ASN A 3 52.92 -4.81 57.99
N ILE A 4 53.82 -3.90 57.56
CA ILE A 4 54.84 -3.96 56.46
C ILE A 4 54.33 -3.37 55.11
N LYS A 5 55.06 -2.53 54.36
CA LYS A 5 55.92 -1.34 54.66
C LYS A 5 56.37 -0.69 53.33
N ASN A 6 56.47 0.66 53.32
CA ASN A 6 57.22 1.51 52.36
C ASN A 6 56.82 1.52 50.87
N LYS A 7 57.15 2.54 50.06
CA LYS A 7 57.13 4.03 50.17
C LYS A 7 57.82 4.64 48.93
N THR A 8 57.04 5.38 48.14
CA THR A 8 57.38 6.44 47.16
C THR A 8 56.06 7.20 46.88
N VAL A 9 55.86 8.52 47.00
CA VAL A 9 56.72 9.70 47.28
C VAL A 9 57.64 10.03 46.08
N PRO A 10 57.60 11.25 45.49
CA PRO A 10 57.44 12.56 46.14
C PRO A 10 56.21 13.40 45.69
N ARG A 11 55.54 14.13 46.61
CA ARG A 11 55.64 15.60 46.92
C ARG A 11 54.95 16.53 45.88
N LEU A 12 54.40 17.71 46.21
CA LEU A 12 54.08 18.38 47.48
C LEU A 12 52.98 19.44 47.23
N LEU A 13 51.96 19.43 48.08
CA LEU A 13 51.28 20.53 48.77
C LEU A 13 51.16 21.97 48.20
N SER A 14 49.94 22.48 48.38
CA SER A 14 49.52 23.86 48.74
C SER A 14 49.75 25.02 47.76
N GLY A 15 48.64 25.61 47.32
CA GLY A 15 48.59 26.93 46.70
C GLY A 15 47.17 27.30 46.24
N ASN A 16 46.46 28.09 47.07
CA ASN A 16 45.30 28.97 46.82
C ASN A 16 44.39 28.65 45.60
N MET A 17 43.10 28.37 45.78
CA MET A 17 42.09 29.38 46.19
C MET A 17 42.10 30.67 45.33
N GLU A 18 42.05 30.52 44.01
CA GLU A 18 41.49 31.50 43.08
C GLU A 18 41.00 30.77 41.81
N ILE A 19 40.28 31.46 40.92
CA ILE A 19 39.71 30.92 39.65
C ILE A 19 38.43 30.05 39.82
N ILE A 20 37.73 30.12 40.95
CA ILE A 20 36.24 30.08 40.93
C ILE A 20 35.75 31.51 40.63
N SER A 21 36.01 32.02 39.41
CA SER A 21 35.47 33.34 38.98
C SER A 21 35.45 33.64 37.47
N LYS A 22 35.88 32.75 36.56
CA LYS A 22 36.00 33.09 35.11
C LYS A 22 35.25 32.23 34.08
N SER A 23 34.53 31.18 34.47
CA SER A 23 33.69 30.40 33.53
C SER A 23 32.17 30.59 33.70
N PHE A 24 31.72 31.34 34.71
CA PHE A 24 30.30 31.72 34.88
C PHE A 24 29.95 33.10 34.27
N GLY A 25 30.91 33.77 33.63
CA GLY A 25 30.74 35.12 33.07
C GLY A 25 30.21 35.19 31.63
N PHE A 26 30.19 34.08 30.88
CA PHE A 26 29.82 34.10 29.45
C PHE A 26 28.37 33.71 29.15
N PHE A 27 27.68 32.97 30.02
CA PHE A 27 26.26 32.62 29.83
C PHE A 27 25.29 33.77 30.17
N TYR A 28 25.71 34.75 30.98
CA TYR A 28 24.84 35.88 31.37
C TYR A 28 24.81 37.05 30.36
N SER A 29 25.65 37.02 29.33
CA SER A 29 25.77 38.10 28.33
C SER A 29 24.89 37.90 27.09
N TRP A 30 24.45 36.65 26.82
CA TRP A 30 23.56 36.35 25.68
C TRP A 30 22.08 36.51 26.04
N VAL A 31 21.69 36.09 27.25
CA VAL A 31 20.30 36.19 27.76
C VAL A 31 19.84 37.65 27.95
N ILE A 32 20.76 38.60 28.10
CA ILE A 32 20.43 40.04 28.23
C ILE A 32 20.25 40.72 26.85
N LYS A 33 20.77 40.18 25.75
CA LYS A 33 20.53 40.73 24.39
C LYS A 33 19.27 40.20 23.70
N ALA A 34 18.76 39.02 24.09
CA ALA A 34 17.46 38.53 23.62
C ALA A 34 16.24 39.28 24.23
N ARG A 35 16.45 40.10 25.27
CA ARG A 35 15.40 40.94 25.90
C ARG A 35 15.32 42.38 25.39
N MET A 36 16.14 42.78 24.41
CA MET A 36 16.12 44.13 23.82
C MET A 36 15.45 44.24 22.44
N PHE A 37 14.89 43.17 21.88
CA PHE A 37 14.11 43.24 20.62
C PHE A 37 12.58 43.11 20.81
N ARG A 38 12.12 42.97 22.06
CA ARG A 38 10.69 42.86 22.43
C ARG A 38 10.14 44.13 23.09
N ARG A 39 10.72 45.30 22.78
CA ARG A 39 10.35 46.60 23.39
C ARG A 39 10.14 47.77 22.43
N ASP A 40 10.43 47.61 21.13
CA ASP A 40 10.16 48.64 20.10
C ASP A 40 8.87 48.42 19.29
N LEU A 41 8.15 47.31 19.54
CA LEU A 41 6.84 47.02 18.93
C LEU A 41 5.63 47.56 19.73
N LEU A 42 5.88 48.42 20.72
CA LEU A 42 4.87 49.00 21.62
C LEU A 42 4.98 50.53 21.77
N SER A 43 5.52 51.21 20.75
CA SER A 43 5.69 52.68 20.73
C SER A 43 5.21 53.38 19.44
N LEU A 44 4.23 52.81 18.73
CA LEU A 44 3.57 53.46 17.57
C LEU A 44 2.04 53.31 17.61
N LYS A 45 1.42 53.62 18.76
CA LYS A 45 -0.04 53.74 18.87
C LYS A 45 -0.50 54.86 19.82
N GLN A 46 0.04 56.06 19.66
CA GLN A 46 -0.57 57.32 20.15
C GLN A 46 0.08 58.55 19.49
N ASN A 47 -0.55 59.06 18.42
CA ASN A 47 -0.67 60.47 18.03
C ASN A 47 -1.43 60.53 16.70
N GLY A 48 -2.68 61.00 16.72
CA GLY A 48 -3.62 60.82 15.61
C GLY A 48 -3.92 62.09 14.81
N PHE A 49 -4.25 61.89 13.54
CA PHE A 49 -5.02 62.79 12.66
C PHE A 49 -5.92 61.87 11.81
N LYS A 50 -7.23 61.82 12.06
CA LYS A 50 -8.31 62.62 11.40
C LYS A 50 -8.31 62.53 9.87
N GLY A 51 -9.33 61.86 9.30
CA GLY A 51 -9.69 61.97 7.88
C GLY A 51 -10.60 60.83 7.38
N SER A 52 -11.82 61.16 6.97
CA SER A 52 -12.73 60.26 6.22
C SER A 52 -12.35 60.24 4.73
N PHE A 53 -12.71 59.20 3.96
CA PHE A 53 -13.60 59.34 2.79
C PHE A 53 -13.85 58.01 2.04
N TYR A 54 -15.06 57.94 1.50
CA TYR A 54 -15.73 56.90 0.72
C TYR A 54 -14.95 56.30 -0.47
N PHE A 55 -15.29 55.05 -0.82
CA PHE A 55 -15.42 54.63 -2.24
C PHE A 55 -16.72 53.85 -2.49
N LYS A 56 -17.67 54.57 -3.08
CA LYS A 56 -18.74 54.12 -4.00
C LYS A 56 -18.23 54.41 -5.43
N ASP A 57 -18.62 53.79 -6.54
CA ASP A 57 -19.52 52.67 -6.89
C ASP A 57 -18.71 51.72 -7.84
N LEU A 58 -19.16 50.58 -8.40
CA LEU A 58 -20.15 50.45 -9.49
C LEU A 58 -20.39 48.96 -9.85
N PHE A 59 -21.65 48.48 -9.85
CA PHE A 59 -22.28 47.37 -10.64
C PHE A 59 -21.51 46.03 -10.83
N ILE A 60 -21.98 44.83 -10.42
CA ILE A 60 -23.27 44.09 -10.62
C ILE A 60 -23.63 43.79 -12.10
N LEU A 61 -23.49 42.50 -12.49
CA LEU A 61 -24.36 41.58 -13.28
C LEU A 61 -23.46 40.42 -13.79
N ARG A 62 -23.56 39.12 -13.44
CA ARG A 62 -24.65 38.12 -13.27
C ARG A 62 -24.90 37.25 -14.54
N GLU A 63 -24.58 35.94 -14.46
CA GLU A 63 -25.12 34.78 -15.21
C GLU A 63 -24.99 34.76 -16.77
N ARG A 64 -24.95 33.66 -17.55
CA ARG A 64 -24.85 32.18 -17.40
C ARG A 64 -24.39 31.57 -18.79
N PRO A 65 -24.17 30.24 -18.97
CA PRO A 65 -23.60 29.64 -20.21
C PRO A 65 -24.65 29.31 -21.30
N ILE A 66 -24.26 28.77 -22.48
CA ILE A 66 -24.94 27.68 -23.26
C ILE A 66 -24.33 27.39 -24.69
N TYR A 67 -23.96 26.12 -24.93
CA TYR A 67 -24.04 25.23 -26.14
C TYR A 67 -23.52 25.54 -27.57
N ASN A 68 -22.91 24.47 -28.14
CA ASN A 68 -22.95 23.88 -29.50
C ASN A 68 -23.19 24.73 -30.77
N LEU A 69 -22.36 24.46 -31.79
CA LEU A 69 -22.82 24.30 -33.18
C LEU A 69 -21.88 23.38 -34.00
N THR A 70 -22.47 22.61 -34.92
CA THR A 70 -21.85 21.56 -35.73
C THR A 70 -21.72 21.96 -37.21
N THR A 71 -20.90 21.19 -37.94
CA THR A 71 -21.01 20.78 -39.38
C THR A 71 -19.87 21.14 -40.38
N LYS A 72 -19.27 20.04 -40.88
CA LYS A 72 -18.96 19.67 -42.29
C LYS A 72 -17.78 20.29 -43.09
N LEU A 73 -16.92 19.34 -43.52
CA LEU A 73 -16.27 19.18 -44.84
C LEU A 73 -15.16 20.16 -45.27
N ALA A 74 -13.90 19.67 -45.32
CA ALA A 74 -13.26 19.22 -46.57
C ALA A 74 -11.80 18.72 -46.37
N GLU A 75 -11.52 17.56 -46.97
CA GLU A 75 -10.27 17.04 -47.57
C GLU A 75 -8.87 17.66 -47.28
N ASP A 76 -8.02 16.81 -46.68
CA ASP A 76 -6.74 16.32 -47.24
C ASP A 76 -5.40 17.09 -46.99
N LYS A 77 -4.33 16.28 -46.89
CA LYS A 77 -2.88 16.54 -46.87
C LYS A 77 -2.14 16.95 -45.58
N GLU A 78 -1.28 16.01 -45.19
CA GLU A 78 0.07 16.17 -44.61
C GLU A 78 0.59 17.60 -44.34
N ARG A 79 0.88 17.92 -43.07
CA ARG A 79 2.26 18.15 -42.57
C ARG A 79 2.30 18.59 -41.10
N GLN A 80 3.29 18.09 -40.38
CA GLN A 80 3.70 18.65 -39.09
C GLN A 80 4.22 20.09 -39.28
N THR A 81 3.62 21.07 -38.61
CA THR A 81 4.33 22.31 -38.21
C THR A 81 3.77 22.83 -36.88
N CYS A 82 4.67 23.14 -35.94
CA CYS A 82 4.32 23.91 -34.74
C CYS A 82 4.14 25.39 -35.12
N PRO A 83 3.18 26.13 -34.52
CA PRO A 83 3.04 27.55 -34.76
C PRO A 83 4.16 28.34 -34.07
N ILE A 84 5.20 28.71 -34.81
CA ILE A 84 6.13 29.78 -34.43
C ILE A 84 5.52 31.09 -34.90
N MET A 85 4.97 31.88 -33.97
CA MET A 85 4.58 33.26 -34.27
C MET A 85 5.84 34.14 -34.31
N LEU A 86 6.25 34.54 -35.52
CA LEU A 86 7.32 35.50 -35.74
C LEU A 86 6.86 36.92 -35.40
N ILE A 87 7.60 37.61 -34.53
CA ILE A 87 7.73 39.06 -34.58
C ILE A 87 9.22 39.36 -34.78
N ARG A 88 9.58 39.95 -35.94
CA ARG A 88 10.91 40.51 -36.18
C ARG A 88 10.91 42.02 -35.87
N PRO A 89 12.06 42.59 -35.51
CA PRO A 89 12.11 43.91 -34.90
C PRO A 89 12.19 45.06 -35.91
N SER A 90 11.45 46.12 -35.63
CA SER A 90 11.79 47.50 -36.01
C SER A 90 11.43 48.45 -34.87
N ASP A 91 12.13 49.57 -34.83
CA ASP A 91 11.88 50.75 -33.99
C ASP A 91 12.29 50.68 -32.50
N LEU A 92 13.61 50.79 -32.32
CA LEU A 92 14.14 51.63 -31.24
C LEU A 92 13.49 53.04 -31.32
N TYR A 93 13.11 53.63 -30.19
CA TYR A 93 13.79 54.78 -29.57
C TYR A 93 13.04 55.25 -28.31
N HIS A 94 13.73 56.00 -27.43
CA HIS A 94 13.25 56.55 -26.16
C HIS A 94 12.72 55.56 -25.09
N PHE A 95 13.61 55.12 -24.19
CA PHE A 95 13.62 55.63 -22.80
C PHE A 95 14.92 55.28 -22.03
N GLN A 96 16.07 55.77 -22.51
CA GLN A 96 17.28 55.82 -21.68
C GLN A 96 17.21 56.99 -20.69
N ASN A 97 16.94 56.72 -19.41
CA ASN A 97 17.61 57.32 -18.24
C ASN A 97 16.88 57.03 -16.91
N LYS A 98 17.24 55.92 -16.22
CA LYS A 98 17.17 55.79 -14.74
C LYS A 98 17.75 54.46 -14.21
N ARG A 99 19.01 54.13 -14.51
CA ARG A 99 19.74 53.07 -13.77
C ARG A 99 21.26 53.29 -13.71
N LEU A 100 21.66 54.48 -13.25
CA LEU A 100 23.06 54.88 -13.10
C LEU A 100 23.33 55.44 -11.70
N LYS A 101 23.00 54.65 -10.65
CA LYS A 101 23.38 54.94 -9.24
C LYS A 101 23.25 53.75 -8.26
N PHE A 102 23.51 52.51 -8.69
CA PHE A 102 23.71 51.37 -7.77
C PHE A 102 24.94 50.48 -8.10
N ILE A 103 25.80 50.91 -9.02
CA ILE A 103 27.13 50.34 -9.24
C ILE A 103 28.17 51.27 -8.60
N LYS A 104 28.29 51.21 -7.26
CA LYS A 104 29.44 51.77 -6.51
C LYS A 104 29.55 51.31 -5.02
N GLY A 105 28.75 50.33 -4.58
CA GLY A 105 28.77 49.82 -3.19
C GLY A 105 29.36 48.41 -3.00
N TRP A 106 29.43 47.57 -4.04
CA TRP A 106 29.78 46.14 -3.91
C TRP A 106 31.25 45.77 -4.19
N LYS A 107 32.12 46.75 -4.45
CA LYS A 107 33.58 46.53 -4.60
C LYS A 107 34.38 46.60 -3.30
N ALA A 108 33.72 46.74 -2.14
CA ALA A 108 34.37 46.91 -0.84
C ALA A 108 34.23 45.72 0.13
N PHE A 109 33.34 44.75 -0.15
CA PHE A 109 33.06 43.65 0.80
C PHE A 109 33.87 42.37 0.54
N ILE A 110 34.47 42.21 -0.65
CA ILE A 110 35.31 41.06 -1.02
C ILE A 110 36.76 41.20 -0.49
N TYR A 111 37.09 42.32 0.16
CA TYR A 111 38.46 42.67 0.54
C TYR A 111 38.82 42.43 2.03
N TYR A 112 37.97 41.77 2.82
CA TYR A 112 38.18 41.68 4.29
C TYR A 112 37.97 40.29 4.95
N SER A 113 38.04 39.19 4.20
CA SER A 113 38.13 37.83 4.77
C SER A 113 39.13 36.91 4.06
N ALA A 114 40.10 37.46 3.33
CA ALA A 114 41.18 36.72 2.66
C ALA A 114 42.46 36.55 3.51
N SER A 115 42.37 36.71 4.85
CA SER A 115 43.53 36.81 5.75
C SER A 115 43.56 35.80 6.91
N LEU A 116 42.83 34.67 6.81
CA LEU A 116 42.81 33.65 7.87
C LEU A 116 42.73 32.20 7.37
N LEU A 117 43.08 31.96 6.11
CA LEU A 117 43.28 30.60 5.55
C LEU A 117 44.64 30.46 4.83
N ARG A 118 45.66 31.14 5.38
CA ARG A 118 47.03 31.17 4.85
C ARG A 118 48.09 30.74 5.88
N SER A 119 47.69 29.83 6.77
CA SER A 119 48.52 29.35 7.90
C SER A 119 48.33 27.87 8.23
N PHE A 120 47.80 27.07 7.29
CA PHE A 120 47.55 25.62 7.49
C PHE A 120 47.92 24.72 6.29
N ILE A 121 48.53 25.27 5.24
CA ILE A 121 49.03 24.51 4.08
C ILE A 121 50.49 24.92 3.82
N ASP A 122 51.37 24.54 4.75
CA ASP A 122 52.85 24.57 4.58
C ASP A 122 53.56 23.57 5.55
N ILE A 123 52.82 22.63 6.14
CA ILE A 123 53.36 21.52 6.94
C ILE A 123 52.62 20.24 6.54
N LEU A 124 53.14 19.54 5.52
CA LEU A 124 53.10 18.07 5.32
C LEU A 124 53.38 17.70 3.84
N THR A 125 54.61 17.95 3.39
CA THR A 125 55.21 17.23 2.25
C THR A 125 56.43 16.45 2.74
N LEU A 126 56.19 15.25 3.27
CA LEU A 126 57.21 14.20 3.44
C LEU A 126 56.62 12.85 3.00
N ILE A 127 57.45 12.09 2.29
CA ILE A 127 57.25 10.85 1.51
C ILE A 127 57.67 9.63 2.42
N PRO A 128 57.42 8.30 2.17
CA PRO A 128 56.73 7.51 1.10
C PRO A 128 55.79 6.34 1.56
N PHE A 129 55.32 5.51 0.59
CA PHE A 129 54.77 4.12 0.65
C PHE A 129 53.34 3.90 1.23
N GLY A 130 52.49 3.00 0.69
CA GLY A 130 52.57 2.17 -0.53
C GLY A 130 51.33 1.25 -0.78
N HIS A 131 51.23 0.69 -2.00
CA HIS A 131 50.36 -0.40 -2.53
C HIS A 131 48.80 -0.37 -2.47
N GLU A 132 48.22 -0.39 -3.68
CA GLU A 132 47.08 -1.20 -4.21
C GLU A 132 45.88 -1.63 -3.34
N LEU A 133 44.65 -1.29 -3.77
CA LEU A 133 43.73 -2.22 -4.49
C LEU A 133 42.37 -1.57 -4.89
N HIS A 134 41.94 -1.89 -6.13
CA HIS A 134 40.58 -1.94 -6.72
C HIS A 134 39.49 -0.83 -6.58
N LYS A 135 38.87 -0.52 -7.72
CA LYS A 135 37.56 0.15 -7.85
C LYS A 135 36.41 -0.86 -7.67
N GLN A 136 35.25 -0.40 -7.16
CA GLN A 136 33.97 -0.54 -7.88
C GLN A 136 32.87 0.40 -7.35
N ASP A 137 31.87 0.61 -8.18
CA ASP A 137 31.02 1.79 -8.32
C ASP A 137 29.92 2.02 -7.26
N ILE A 138 29.69 3.29 -6.88
CA ILE A 138 28.37 3.77 -6.41
C ILE A 138 28.10 5.14 -7.04
N GLY A 139 26.94 5.29 -7.69
CA GLY A 139 26.56 6.49 -8.44
C GLY A 139 26.18 7.69 -7.56
N LYS A 140 26.42 8.91 -8.05
CA LYS A 140 25.99 10.15 -7.38
C LYS A 140 24.59 10.57 -7.82
N ILE A 141 23.70 10.68 -6.85
CA ILE A 141 22.40 11.35 -6.99
C ILE A 141 22.63 12.85 -7.26
N VAL A 142 21.93 13.42 -8.24
CA VAL A 142 22.00 14.84 -8.61
C VAL A 142 20.67 15.52 -8.35
N TYR A 143 20.68 16.51 -7.47
CA TYR A 143 19.53 17.40 -7.23
C TYR A 143 19.32 18.32 -8.44
N ILE A 144 18.14 18.28 -9.05
CA ILE A 144 17.77 19.19 -10.14
C ILE A 144 17.19 20.48 -9.54
N ARG A 145 17.89 21.59 -9.72
CA ARG A 145 17.36 22.94 -9.47
C ARG A 145 17.10 23.62 -10.81
N ASN A 146 15.91 24.19 -10.97
CA ASN A 146 15.40 24.69 -12.25
C ASN A 146 16.33 25.69 -12.97
N SER A 147 17.00 25.23 -14.04
CA SER A 147 17.48 26.09 -15.12
C SER A 147 17.75 25.28 -16.40
N TYR A 148 16.88 25.45 -17.40
CA TYR A 148 17.11 25.28 -18.84
C TYR A 148 18.17 24.26 -19.29
N THR A 149 17.76 23.03 -19.54
CA THR A 149 18.55 22.02 -20.26
C THR A 149 18.72 22.37 -21.73
N CYS A 150 19.93 22.72 -22.16
CA CYS A 150 20.32 22.71 -23.58
C CYS A 150 21.85 22.64 -23.77
N ASP A 151 22.49 21.69 -23.09
CA ASP A 151 23.90 21.32 -23.20
C ASP A 151 24.02 19.94 -22.50
N TRP A 152 24.74 18.90 -22.96
CA TRP A 152 25.73 18.78 -24.03
C TRP A 152 25.43 17.56 -24.91
N LYS A 153 25.45 17.73 -26.25
CA LYS A 153 25.41 16.61 -27.21
C LYS A 153 26.63 15.68 -27.07
N ASP A 154 27.75 16.22 -26.59
CA ASP A 154 29.05 15.56 -26.53
C ASP A 154 29.30 14.80 -25.21
N SER A 155 28.37 14.88 -24.26
CA SER A 155 28.39 14.07 -23.02
C SER A 155 27.43 12.87 -23.06
N VAL A 156 26.75 12.66 -24.20
CA VAL A 156 25.68 11.66 -24.36
C VAL A 156 26.09 10.64 -25.41
N ASN A 157 26.86 9.62 -24.99
CA ASN A 157 27.42 8.58 -25.86
C ASN A 157 26.35 7.75 -26.63
N ASN A 158 25.08 7.81 -26.22
CA ASN A 158 23.97 7.14 -26.88
C ASN A 158 23.12 8.06 -27.80
N CYS A 159 23.57 9.28 -28.13
CA CYS A 159 22.83 10.22 -28.98
C CYS A 159 22.51 9.73 -30.42
N LYS A 160 23.03 8.55 -30.82
CA LYS A 160 22.66 7.86 -32.08
C LYS A 160 21.44 6.95 -31.94
N LEU A 161 21.05 6.54 -30.73
CA LEU A 161 19.82 5.76 -30.47
C LEU A 161 18.60 6.68 -30.45
N LYS A 162 18.30 7.30 -31.59
CA LYS A 162 17.05 8.02 -31.82
C LYS A 162 15.97 7.08 -32.35
N ASN A 163 15.43 6.26 -31.47
CA ASN A 163 14.04 5.85 -31.44
C ASN A 163 13.80 5.09 -30.13
N LYS A 164 12.80 5.50 -29.34
CA LYS A 164 11.98 4.47 -28.68
C LYS A 164 11.36 3.72 -29.85
N GLU A 165 11.59 2.41 -29.94
CA GLU A 165 10.87 1.59 -30.91
C GLU A 165 9.37 1.83 -30.70
N ARG A 166 8.68 2.16 -31.79
CA ARG A 166 7.22 2.34 -31.73
C ARG A 166 6.62 0.96 -31.57
N LYS A 167 6.43 0.55 -30.31
CA LYS A 167 5.62 -0.61 -29.92
C LYS A 167 4.35 -0.64 -30.79
N ALA A 168 4.14 -1.76 -31.48
CA ALA A 168 2.95 -1.95 -32.30
C ALA A 168 1.70 -1.92 -31.42
N LYS A 169 0.62 -1.34 -31.94
CA LYS A 169 -0.65 -1.23 -31.23
C LYS A 169 -1.66 -2.21 -31.83
N PRO A 170 -2.44 -2.93 -31.03
CA PRO A 170 -3.45 -3.83 -31.55
C PRO A 170 -4.64 -3.06 -32.12
N LEU A 171 -5.34 -3.68 -33.07
CA LEU A 171 -6.40 -3.06 -33.86
C LEU A 171 -7.78 -3.29 -33.23
N LEU A 172 -7.90 -2.96 -31.93
CA LEU A 172 -9.08 -3.22 -31.10
C LEU A 172 -10.32 -2.37 -31.46
N TYR A 173 -10.13 -1.23 -32.12
CA TYR A 173 -11.19 -0.28 -32.46
C TYR A 173 -11.15 0.04 -33.97
N THR A 174 -11.94 -0.71 -34.74
CA THR A 174 -12.07 -0.60 -36.20
C THR A 174 -13.54 -0.37 -36.59
N GLU A 175 -13.79 0.24 -37.77
CA GLU A 175 -15.17 0.55 -38.22
C GLU A 175 -15.99 -0.73 -38.51
N GLU A 176 -15.32 -1.81 -38.91
CA GLU A 176 -15.85 -3.17 -39.02
C GLU A 176 -14.92 -4.11 -38.24
N PRO A 177 -15.45 -5.08 -37.47
CA PRO A 177 -14.62 -6.00 -36.68
C PRO A 177 -13.78 -6.90 -37.59
N LEU A 178 -12.45 -6.82 -37.45
CA LEU A 178 -11.50 -7.62 -38.23
C LEU A 178 -11.50 -9.11 -37.88
N CYS A 179 -11.91 -9.46 -36.66
CA CYS A 179 -11.89 -10.81 -36.11
C CYS A 179 -13.30 -11.27 -35.71
N GLN A 180 -13.48 -12.58 -35.58
CA GLN A 180 -14.74 -13.18 -35.10
C GLN A 180 -14.92 -12.95 -33.59
N ASP A 181 -16.14 -13.08 -33.09
CA ASP A 181 -16.45 -12.99 -31.66
C ASP A 181 -15.55 -13.93 -30.84
N GLY A 182 -14.91 -13.38 -29.79
CA GLY A 182 -13.93 -14.11 -28.97
C GLY A 182 -12.46 -13.96 -29.44
N PHE A 183 -12.20 -13.40 -30.61
CA PHE A 183 -10.86 -13.11 -31.13
C PHE A 183 -10.61 -11.60 -31.23
N LEU A 184 -9.36 -11.19 -31.06
CA LEU A 184 -8.92 -9.79 -31.11
C LEU A 184 -7.75 -9.63 -32.08
N ALA A 185 -7.67 -8.45 -32.71
CA ALA A 185 -6.72 -8.17 -33.79
C ALA A 185 -5.39 -7.60 -33.26
N CYS A 186 -4.29 -8.30 -33.55
CA CYS A 186 -2.92 -7.81 -33.42
C CYS A 186 -2.68 -6.60 -34.36
N GLY A 187 -1.58 -5.88 -34.15
CA GLY A 187 -1.16 -4.72 -34.94
C GLY A 187 -0.74 -5.05 -36.38
N ASP A 188 -0.39 -6.32 -36.63
CA ASP A 188 -0.16 -6.88 -37.97
C ASP A 188 -1.45 -7.35 -38.68
N GLY A 189 -2.60 -7.31 -37.99
CA GLY A 189 -3.90 -7.76 -38.49
C GLY A 189 -4.17 -9.26 -38.32
N SER A 190 -3.30 -10.02 -37.64
CA SER A 190 -3.60 -11.39 -37.23
C SER A 190 -4.63 -11.41 -36.08
N CYS A 191 -5.41 -12.48 -35.98
CA CYS A 191 -6.44 -12.66 -34.95
C CYS A 191 -5.99 -13.74 -33.95
N ILE A 192 -5.88 -13.39 -32.68
CA ILE A 192 -5.61 -14.33 -31.58
C ILE A 192 -6.78 -14.34 -30.59
N GLU A 193 -6.88 -15.37 -29.75
CA GLU A 193 -7.96 -15.48 -28.77
C GLU A 193 -7.91 -14.33 -27.76
N ARG A 194 -9.08 -13.81 -27.36
CA ARG A 194 -9.18 -12.67 -26.45
C ARG A 194 -8.42 -12.88 -25.14
N GLY A 195 -8.38 -14.10 -24.60
CA GLY A 195 -7.68 -14.40 -23.34
C GLY A 195 -6.15 -14.23 -23.38
N LEU A 196 -5.57 -14.29 -24.59
CA LEU A 196 -4.13 -14.15 -24.84
C LEU A 196 -3.66 -12.69 -24.81
N PHE A 197 -4.57 -11.71 -24.87
CA PHE A 197 -4.21 -10.30 -24.73
C PHE A 197 -3.91 -9.94 -23.27
N CYS A 198 -2.73 -9.35 -23.03
CA CYS A 198 -2.26 -8.92 -21.70
C CYS A 198 -2.09 -10.10 -20.73
N ASN A 199 -1.50 -11.20 -21.22
CA ASN A 199 -1.21 -12.42 -20.46
C ASN A 199 0.27 -12.51 -19.99
N GLY A 200 1.14 -11.60 -20.43
CA GLY A 200 2.59 -11.62 -20.18
C GLY A 200 3.43 -12.39 -21.20
N GLU A 201 2.80 -13.11 -22.13
CA GLU A 201 3.45 -13.84 -23.23
C GLU A 201 3.22 -13.12 -24.57
N LYS A 202 4.08 -13.35 -25.56
CA LYS A 202 3.95 -12.71 -26.89
C LYS A 202 3.38 -13.69 -27.89
N ASP A 203 2.06 -13.63 -28.05
CA ASP A 203 1.29 -14.46 -28.98
C ASP A 203 1.17 -13.78 -30.36
N CYS A 204 1.07 -12.46 -30.41
CA CYS A 204 1.16 -11.66 -31.64
C CYS A 204 2.60 -11.66 -32.20
N ALA A 205 2.75 -11.83 -33.52
CA ALA A 205 4.07 -11.81 -34.17
C ALA A 205 4.81 -10.46 -34.07
N ASP A 206 4.07 -9.36 -33.86
CA ASP A 206 4.59 -8.01 -33.59
C ASP A 206 4.63 -7.65 -32.09
N GLY A 207 4.17 -8.55 -31.21
CA GLY A 207 4.04 -8.36 -29.77
C GLY A 207 3.11 -7.20 -29.38
N SER A 208 2.07 -6.92 -30.18
CA SER A 208 1.11 -5.83 -29.95
C SER A 208 0.09 -6.09 -28.85
N ASP A 209 -0.21 -7.36 -28.59
CA ASP A 209 -0.91 -7.87 -27.40
C ASP A 209 -0.38 -7.26 -26.10
N GLU A 210 0.93 -7.40 -25.84
CA GLU A 210 1.58 -6.98 -24.59
C GLU A 210 2.03 -5.52 -24.57
N ASN A 211 1.60 -4.73 -25.55
CA ASN A 211 2.06 -3.35 -25.70
C ASN A 211 1.15 -2.29 -25.08
N ILE A 212 -0.12 -2.61 -24.74
CA ILE A 212 -1.06 -1.64 -24.15
C ILE A 212 -1.90 -2.23 -23.00
N CYS A 213 -1.23 -2.85 -22.04
CA CYS A 213 -1.84 -3.50 -20.88
C CYS A 213 -1.92 -2.55 -19.66
N ASP A 214 -2.61 -1.41 -19.85
CA ASP A 214 -2.95 -0.48 -18.77
C ASP A 214 -4.45 -0.50 -18.45
N MET A 215 -4.85 0.09 -17.32
CA MET A 215 -6.23 0.05 -16.82
C MET A 215 -7.29 0.66 -17.76
N ASP A 216 -6.89 1.45 -18.76
CA ASP A 216 -7.81 2.11 -19.70
C ASP A 216 -7.83 1.39 -21.07
N ASN A 217 -6.74 0.75 -21.47
CA ASN A 217 -6.56 0.15 -22.80
C ASN A 217 -6.61 -1.38 -22.84
N ASP A 218 -6.40 -2.09 -21.72
CA ASP A 218 -6.50 -3.55 -21.67
C ASP A 218 -7.92 -4.00 -22.13
N PRO A 219 -8.04 -4.88 -23.15
CA PRO A 219 -9.32 -5.35 -23.66
C PRO A 219 -10.05 -6.30 -22.70
N ASN A 220 -9.35 -6.87 -21.72
CA ASN A 220 -9.85 -7.78 -20.68
C ASN A 220 -9.97 -7.09 -19.32
N ARG A 221 -9.85 -5.76 -19.28
CA ARG A 221 -10.00 -5.00 -18.04
C ARG A 221 -11.35 -5.26 -17.36
N ALA A 222 -11.33 -5.24 -16.03
CA ALA A 222 -12.54 -5.21 -15.23
C ALA A 222 -13.41 -4.00 -15.61
N PRO A 223 -14.75 -4.12 -15.63
CA PRO A 223 -15.63 -2.99 -15.85
C PRO A 223 -15.55 -1.99 -14.68
N PRO A 224 -15.94 -0.72 -14.87
CA PRO A 224 -16.20 0.20 -13.75
C PRO A 224 -17.24 -0.39 -12.79
N CYS A 225 -17.16 -0.02 -11.51
CA CYS A 225 -18.07 -0.50 -10.46
C CYS A 225 -19.56 -0.45 -10.88
N ASP A 226 -20.24 -1.58 -10.78
CA ASP A 226 -21.70 -1.68 -10.92
C ASP A 226 -22.32 -2.10 -9.58
N PRO A 227 -22.90 -1.17 -8.80
CA PRO A 227 -23.53 -1.46 -7.52
C PRO A 227 -24.77 -2.38 -7.60
N THR A 228 -25.30 -2.66 -8.81
CA THR A 228 -26.42 -3.59 -8.97
C THR A 228 -25.97 -5.06 -9.03
N VAL A 229 -24.70 -5.28 -9.39
CA VAL A 229 -24.05 -6.60 -9.46
C VAL A 229 -23.15 -6.82 -8.24
N CYS A 230 -22.43 -5.77 -7.81
CA CYS A 230 -21.53 -5.84 -6.66
C CYS A 230 -22.30 -5.67 -5.34
N VAL A 231 -22.69 -6.79 -4.74
CA VAL A 231 -23.47 -6.82 -3.50
C VAL A 231 -22.73 -7.50 -2.35
N LEU A 232 -22.91 -6.95 -1.14
CA LEU A 232 -22.40 -7.54 0.10
C LEU A 232 -23.08 -8.89 0.39
N PRO A 233 -22.38 -9.86 1.01
CA PRO A 233 -21.04 -9.76 1.59
C PRO A 233 -19.89 -10.02 0.61
N ASP A 234 -20.16 -10.54 -0.58
CA ASP A 234 -19.10 -11.10 -1.44
C ASP A 234 -18.36 -10.04 -2.28
N CYS A 235 -19.03 -8.93 -2.60
CA CYS A 235 -18.48 -7.83 -3.39
C CYS A 235 -18.77 -6.47 -2.73
N PHE A 236 -17.79 -5.56 -2.76
CA PHE A 236 -18.00 -4.16 -2.42
C PHE A 236 -17.18 -3.23 -3.32
N CYS A 237 -17.84 -2.25 -3.93
CA CYS A 237 -17.21 -1.17 -4.68
C CYS A 237 -18.08 0.10 -4.65
N SER A 238 -17.47 1.22 -4.99
CA SER A 238 -18.17 2.46 -5.36
C SER A 238 -17.42 3.15 -6.51
N GLU A 239 -18.03 4.15 -7.15
CA GLU A 239 -17.45 4.81 -8.35
C GLU A 239 -16.06 5.42 -8.08
N ASP A 240 -15.86 5.99 -6.89
CA ASP A 240 -14.64 6.66 -6.46
C ASP A 240 -13.98 6.02 -5.22
N GLY A 241 -14.54 4.94 -4.68
CA GLY A 241 -14.02 4.24 -3.50
C GLY A 241 -14.31 4.93 -2.16
N THR A 242 -15.09 6.01 -2.13
CA THR A 242 -15.29 6.82 -0.91
C THR A 242 -16.58 6.51 -0.16
N THR A 243 -17.51 5.77 -0.77
CA THR A 243 -18.82 5.44 -0.20
C THR A 243 -18.70 4.47 0.98
N ILE A 244 -19.57 4.63 1.98
CA ILE A 244 -19.56 3.83 3.20
C ILE A 244 -20.33 2.51 2.97
N PRO A 245 -19.79 1.35 3.38
CA PRO A 245 -20.49 0.07 3.33
C PRO A 245 -21.88 0.10 3.99
N GLY A 246 -22.89 -0.37 3.26
CA GLY A 246 -24.28 -0.40 3.72
C GLY A 246 -24.98 0.97 3.80
N ASP A 247 -24.42 2.00 3.16
CA ASP A 247 -24.95 3.39 3.16
C ASP A 247 -25.21 3.96 4.57
N LEU A 248 -24.45 3.51 5.57
CA LEU A 248 -24.54 4.00 6.93
C LEU A 248 -24.13 5.49 7.00
N PRO A 249 -24.85 6.34 7.77
CA PRO A 249 -24.39 7.69 8.05
C PRO A 249 -23.01 7.65 8.72
N PHE A 250 -22.05 8.46 8.25
CA PHE A 250 -20.66 8.43 8.75
C PHE A 250 -20.55 8.58 10.29
N LYS A 251 -21.50 9.29 10.92
CA LYS A 251 -21.55 9.47 12.38
C LYS A 251 -21.89 8.21 13.17
N ASP A 252 -22.53 7.23 12.52
CA ASP A 252 -22.94 5.97 13.12
C ASP A 252 -21.94 4.83 12.82
N VAL A 253 -20.91 5.09 12.00
CA VAL A 253 -19.85 4.14 11.64
C VAL A 253 -18.76 4.13 12.72
N PRO A 254 -18.31 2.98 13.24
CA PRO A 254 -17.13 2.92 14.10
C PRO A 254 -15.87 3.28 13.30
N GLN A 255 -15.05 4.21 13.80
CA GLN A 255 -13.76 4.50 13.18
C GLN A 255 -12.80 3.34 13.45
N MET A 256 -12.49 2.59 12.40
CA MET A 256 -11.52 1.50 12.46
C MET A 256 -10.10 2.04 12.29
N ILE A 257 -9.16 1.50 13.07
CA ILE A 257 -7.73 1.77 12.96
C ILE A 257 -7.02 0.43 12.83
N THR A 258 -6.25 0.25 11.76
CA THR A 258 -5.47 -0.97 11.50
C THR A 258 -3.99 -0.67 11.70
N ILE A 259 -3.48 -1.02 12.89
CA ILE A 259 -2.03 -1.00 13.16
C ILE A 259 -1.41 -2.23 12.50
N THR A 260 -0.39 -2.04 11.66
CA THR A 260 0.37 -3.15 11.10
C THR A 260 1.84 -3.09 11.43
N PHE A 261 2.44 -4.26 11.53
CA PHE A 261 3.88 -4.43 11.58
C PHE A 261 4.32 -5.37 10.48
N ASP A 262 5.19 -4.86 9.62
CA ASP A 262 5.78 -5.63 8.55
C ASP A 262 7.12 -6.22 9.04
N ASP A 263 7.69 -7.15 8.27
CA ASP A 263 8.93 -7.88 8.54
C ASP A 263 8.92 -8.94 9.67
N ALA A 264 10.08 -9.58 9.85
CA ALA A 264 10.30 -10.72 10.72
C ALA A 264 10.03 -10.44 12.22
N ILE A 265 9.25 -11.31 12.86
CA ILE A 265 8.99 -11.26 14.31
C ILE A 265 10.08 -12.04 15.05
N ASN A 266 10.90 -11.37 15.87
CA ASN A 266 11.96 -12.00 16.65
C ASN A 266 12.37 -11.18 17.89
N ASN A 267 13.46 -11.56 18.55
CA ASN A 267 13.92 -10.92 19.79
C ASN A 267 14.20 -9.41 19.65
N ASN A 268 14.33 -8.89 18.43
CA ASN A 268 14.44 -7.45 18.19
C ASN A 268 13.13 -6.71 18.52
N ASN A 269 11.95 -7.27 18.22
CA ASN A 269 10.67 -6.57 18.31
C ASN A 269 9.64 -7.18 19.29
N ILE A 270 9.80 -8.43 19.74
CA ILE A 270 8.90 -9.05 20.76
C ILE A 270 8.76 -8.20 22.05
N GLY A 271 9.82 -7.50 22.46
CA GLY A 271 9.76 -6.59 23.62
C GLY A 271 8.83 -5.39 23.39
N LEU A 272 8.99 -4.73 22.24
CA LEU A 272 8.15 -3.61 21.78
C LEU A 272 6.67 -4.03 21.70
N TYR A 273 6.40 -5.17 21.07
CA TYR A 273 5.02 -5.66 20.91
C TYR A 273 4.34 -5.94 22.25
N LYS A 274 5.06 -6.42 23.27
CA LYS A 274 4.50 -6.61 24.63
C LYS A 274 4.22 -5.30 25.37
N GLU A 275 4.90 -4.22 25.02
CA GLU A 275 4.71 -2.89 25.60
C GLU A 275 3.50 -2.16 24.98
N ILE A 276 3.34 -2.29 23.66
CA ILE A 276 2.16 -1.80 22.92
C ILE A 276 0.92 -2.65 23.29
N PHE A 277 1.00 -3.97 23.13
CA PHE A 277 -0.11 -4.92 23.36
C PHE A 277 -0.05 -5.54 24.76
N ASN A 278 -0.04 -4.67 25.78
CA ASN A 278 0.14 -5.04 27.19
C ASN A 278 -1.09 -5.64 27.89
N GLY A 279 -2.16 -5.95 27.14
CA GLY A 279 -3.45 -6.46 27.64
C GLY A 279 -4.33 -5.46 28.40
N LYS A 280 -3.86 -4.24 28.68
CA LYS A 280 -4.64 -3.19 29.39
C LYS A 280 -5.41 -2.29 28.43
N ARG A 281 -4.88 -2.06 27.23
CA ARG A 281 -5.53 -1.29 26.17
C ARG A 281 -6.70 -2.07 25.60
N LYS A 282 -7.93 -1.56 25.79
CA LYS A 282 -9.17 -2.20 25.34
C LYS A 282 -9.96 -1.28 24.41
N ASN A 283 -10.54 -1.85 23.37
CA ASN A 283 -11.56 -1.21 22.53
C ASN A 283 -12.88 -0.98 23.31
N PRO A 284 -13.82 -0.17 22.80
CA PRO A 284 -15.11 0.12 23.45
C PRO A 284 -16.03 -1.10 23.71
N ASN A 285 -15.71 -2.27 23.14
CA ASN A 285 -16.36 -3.56 23.45
C ASN A 285 -15.73 -4.31 24.64
N GLY A 286 -14.67 -3.77 25.26
CA GLY A 286 -13.95 -4.38 26.38
C GLY A 286 -12.83 -5.36 25.97
N CYS A 287 -12.67 -5.63 24.67
CA CYS A 287 -11.64 -6.54 24.15
C CYS A 287 -10.30 -5.83 23.92
N GLU A 288 -9.20 -6.57 24.00
CA GLU A 288 -7.85 -6.04 23.75
C GLU A 288 -7.73 -5.51 22.33
N ILE A 289 -7.08 -4.35 22.16
CA ILE A 289 -6.75 -3.79 20.86
C ILE A 289 -5.99 -4.81 20.01
N LYS A 290 -6.32 -4.90 18.72
CA LYS A 290 -5.71 -5.85 17.79
C LYS A 290 -4.88 -5.13 16.72
N ALA A 291 -4.08 -5.92 16.02
CA ALA A 291 -3.13 -5.50 15.00
C ALA A 291 -2.86 -6.66 14.04
N THR A 292 -2.31 -6.35 12.87
CA THR A 292 -1.97 -7.33 11.83
C THR A 292 -0.47 -7.35 11.57
N PHE A 293 0.13 -8.54 11.56
CA PHE A 293 1.56 -8.71 11.31
C PHE A 293 1.78 -9.32 9.93
N PHE A 294 2.40 -8.59 9.01
CA PHE A 294 2.83 -9.11 7.70
C PHE A 294 4.24 -9.70 7.85
N VAL A 295 4.30 -11.00 8.10
CA VAL A 295 5.54 -11.68 8.52
C VAL A 295 6.34 -12.19 7.32
N SER A 296 7.63 -11.85 7.25
CA SER A 296 8.60 -12.42 6.32
C SER A 296 9.38 -13.60 6.96
N HIS A 297 9.84 -14.58 6.18
CA HIS A 297 10.43 -15.81 6.75
C HIS A 297 11.77 -15.55 7.47
N LYS A 298 12.69 -14.82 6.83
CA LYS A 298 14.10 -14.79 7.24
C LYS A 298 14.29 -14.23 8.66
N TYR A 299 14.92 -15.02 9.52
CA TYR A 299 15.14 -14.70 10.95
C TYR A 299 13.87 -14.55 11.82
N THR A 300 12.71 -15.07 11.38
CA THR A 300 11.48 -15.10 12.19
C THR A 300 11.51 -16.21 13.26
N ASN A 301 11.06 -15.85 14.46
CA ASN A 301 10.78 -16.74 15.59
C ASN A 301 9.30 -17.18 15.55
N TYR A 302 9.02 -18.36 15.01
CA TYR A 302 7.66 -18.87 14.88
C TYR A 302 6.97 -19.20 16.21
N SER A 303 7.70 -19.43 17.30
CA SER A 303 7.08 -19.51 18.64
C SER A 303 6.52 -18.16 19.11
N ALA A 304 7.10 -17.04 18.65
CA ALA A 304 6.56 -15.71 18.90
C ALA A 304 5.40 -15.36 17.96
N VAL A 305 5.46 -15.76 16.69
CA VAL A 305 4.30 -15.70 15.76
C VAL A 305 3.10 -16.43 16.34
N GLN A 306 3.31 -17.65 16.88
CA GLN A 306 2.28 -18.43 17.56
C GLN A 306 1.67 -17.70 18.76
N GLU A 307 2.48 -17.05 19.60
CA GLU A 307 1.97 -16.30 20.76
C GLU A 307 1.18 -15.04 20.34
N MET A 308 1.61 -14.33 19.29
CA MET A 308 0.86 -13.16 18.78
C MET A 308 -0.49 -13.58 18.21
N HIS A 309 -0.53 -14.67 17.44
CA HIS A 309 -1.77 -15.26 16.94
C HIS A 309 -2.69 -15.74 18.07
N ARG A 310 -2.13 -16.42 19.08
CA ARG A 310 -2.87 -16.87 20.27
C ARG A 310 -3.52 -15.70 21.00
N LYS A 311 -2.82 -14.56 21.10
CA LYS A 311 -3.35 -13.29 21.65
C LYS A 311 -4.40 -12.60 20.77
N GLY A 312 -4.68 -13.15 19.58
CA GLY A 312 -5.71 -12.67 18.67
C GLY A 312 -5.26 -11.56 17.73
N HIS A 313 -3.96 -11.30 17.63
CA HIS A 313 -3.43 -10.52 16.51
C HIS A 313 -3.48 -11.37 15.24
N GLU A 314 -3.68 -10.73 14.10
CA GLU A 314 -3.68 -11.40 12.80
C GLU A 314 -2.26 -11.63 12.30
N ILE A 315 -2.03 -12.79 11.69
CA ILE A 315 -0.78 -13.13 11.00
C ILE A 315 -1.08 -13.22 9.50
N ALA A 316 -0.39 -12.39 8.72
CA ALA A 316 -0.45 -12.30 7.28
C ALA A 316 0.96 -12.57 6.70
N VAL A 317 1.06 -12.80 5.39
CA VAL A 317 2.34 -13.16 4.74
C VAL A 317 3.02 -11.97 4.08
N HIS A 318 4.35 -11.91 4.20
CA HIS A 318 5.23 -10.91 3.60
C HIS A 318 6.42 -11.58 2.90
N SER A 319 6.11 -12.60 2.08
CA SER A 319 7.06 -13.45 1.35
C SER A 319 7.98 -14.34 2.20
N ILE A 320 8.64 -15.30 1.54
CA ILE A 320 9.73 -16.09 2.13
C ILE A 320 11.03 -15.27 2.08
N SER A 321 11.40 -14.83 0.88
CA SER A 321 12.75 -14.30 0.64
C SER A 321 12.95 -12.86 1.09
N HIS A 322 11.89 -12.05 1.00
CA HIS A 322 11.97 -10.58 0.97
C HIS A 322 13.06 -10.09 -0.02
N ASN A 323 13.06 -10.67 -1.23
CA ASN A 323 13.96 -10.35 -2.35
C ASN A 323 14.10 -8.82 -2.55
N ASP A 324 15.33 -8.33 -2.56
CA ASP A 324 15.69 -6.91 -2.61
C ASP A 324 15.59 -6.28 -4.00
N ASP A 325 15.42 -7.08 -5.06
CA ASP A 325 15.09 -6.55 -6.39
C ASP A 325 13.59 -6.20 -6.49
N GLU A 326 13.26 -4.90 -6.37
CA GLU A 326 11.91 -4.37 -6.61
C GLU A 326 11.29 -4.80 -7.95
N ARG A 327 12.11 -5.10 -8.96
CA ARG A 327 11.63 -5.54 -10.29
C ARG A 327 11.19 -6.98 -10.29
N PHE A 328 11.84 -7.84 -9.51
CA PHE A 328 11.41 -9.24 -9.38
C PHE A 328 9.93 -9.31 -9.02
N TRP A 329 9.49 -8.58 -8.01
CA TRP A 329 8.07 -8.51 -7.62
C TRP A 329 7.14 -7.98 -8.72
N SER A 330 7.62 -7.00 -9.50
CA SER A 330 6.82 -6.33 -10.53
C SER A 330 6.64 -7.16 -11.80
N ASP A 331 7.60 -8.05 -12.07
CA ASP A 331 7.68 -8.90 -13.27
C ASP A 331 7.53 -10.41 -12.92
N ALA A 332 7.24 -10.75 -11.66
CA ALA A 332 7.15 -12.13 -11.16
C ALA A 332 5.97 -12.91 -11.77
N THR A 333 6.21 -14.21 -12.00
CA THR A 333 5.17 -15.13 -12.50
C THR A 333 4.20 -15.53 -11.38
N VAL A 334 3.03 -16.07 -11.76
CA VAL A 334 2.06 -16.64 -10.81
C VAL A 334 2.71 -17.71 -9.90
N ASP A 335 3.62 -18.52 -10.43
CA ASP A 335 4.36 -19.57 -9.70
C ASP A 335 5.41 -18.98 -8.74
N ASP A 336 6.10 -17.89 -9.11
CA ASP A 336 7.01 -17.17 -8.20
C ASP A 336 6.24 -16.54 -7.03
N TRP A 337 5.11 -15.89 -7.31
CA TRP A 337 4.18 -15.38 -6.31
C TRP A 337 3.65 -16.48 -5.39
N ALA A 338 3.36 -17.67 -5.91
CA ALA A 338 2.87 -18.80 -5.13
C ALA A 338 3.96 -19.35 -4.19
N LYS A 339 5.20 -19.53 -4.69
CA LYS A 339 6.35 -19.95 -3.86
C LYS A 339 6.62 -18.97 -2.72
N GLU A 340 6.55 -17.66 -3.00
CA GLU A 340 6.80 -16.63 -2.00
C GLU A 340 5.66 -16.50 -0.97
N MET A 341 4.41 -16.39 -1.42
CA MET A 341 3.29 -16.08 -0.53
C MET A 341 2.59 -17.31 0.04
N ALA A 342 2.16 -18.25 -0.81
CA ALA A 342 1.56 -19.50 -0.33
C ALA A 342 2.60 -20.39 0.37
N GLY A 343 3.87 -20.35 -0.07
CA GLY A 343 4.99 -20.96 0.66
C GLY A 343 5.18 -20.35 2.06
N MET A 344 5.16 -19.02 2.20
CA MET A 344 5.24 -18.39 3.52
C MET A 344 4.05 -18.73 4.42
N ARG A 345 2.83 -18.86 3.86
CA ARG A 345 1.65 -19.35 4.60
C ARG A 345 1.89 -20.76 5.16
N ILE A 346 2.37 -21.68 4.33
CA ILE A 346 2.70 -23.06 4.74
C ILE A 346 3.75 -23.09 5.86
N ILE A 347 4.79 -22.25 5.77
CA ILE A 347 5.83 -22.15 6.80
C ILE A 347 5.23 -21.59 8.10
N ALA A 348 4.41 -20.54 8.03
CA ALA A 348 3.73 -19.97 9.20
C ALA A 348 2.80 -20.99 9.87
N GLU A 349 1.89 -21.60 9.13
CA GLU A 349 0.96 -22.63 9.62
C GLU A 349 1.72 -23.81 10.28
N LYS A 350 2.77 -24.32 9.63
CA LYS A 350 3.55 -25.46 10.13
C LYS A 350 4.38 -25.13 11.36
N PHE A 351 5.15 -24.04 11.34
CA PHE A 351 6.14 -23.76 12.40
C PHE A 351 5.58 -22.92 13.55
N ALA A 352 4.47 -22.19 13.36
CA ALA A 352 3.69 -21.59 14.44
C ALA A 352 2.48 -22.48 14.85
N ASN A 353 2.25 -23.62 14.18
CA ASN A 353 1.15 -24.55 14.45
C ASN A 353 -0.21 -23.84 14.47
N LEU A 354 -0.51 -23.14 13.38
CA LEU A 354 -1.77 -22.46 13.13
C LEU A 354 -2.63 -23.38 12.25
N THR A 355 -3.85 -23.69 12.69
CA THR A 355 -4.71 -24.73 12.06
C THR A 355 -6.14 -24.24 11.83
N ASP A 356 -6.39 -22.94 11.95
CA ASP A 356 -7.71 -22.29 11.83
C ASP A 356 -7.88 -21.55 10.49
N ASN A 357 -6.97 -21.78 9.54
CA ASN A 357 -6.96 -21.16 8.21
C ASN A 357 -7.02 -19.62 8.22
N SER A 358 -6.57 -18.99 9.31
CA SER A 358 -6.66 -17.53 9.51
C SER A 358 -5.51 -16.72 8.87
N VAL A 359 -4.52 -17.38 8.25
CA VAL A 359 -3.41 -16.74 7.55
C VAL A 359 -3.83 -16.40 6.12
N VAL A 360 -4.61 -15.32 5.98
CA VAL A 360 -5.36 -15.00 4.75
C VAL A 360 -4.99 -13.67 4.07
N GLY A 361 -4.15 -12.85 4.71
CA GLY A 361 -3.67 -11.58 4.16
C GLY A 361 -2.32 -11.67 3.46
N VAL A 362 -2.14 -10.88 2.41
CA VAL A 362 -0.86 -10.69 1.69
C VAL A 362 -0.45 -9.21 1.74
N ARG A 363 0.85 -8.95 1.83
CA ARG A 363 1.47 -7.67 1.45
C ARG A 363 2.79 -7.97 0.74
N ALA A 364 3.05 -7.34 -0.40
CA ALA A 364 4.31 -7.52 -1.11
C ALA A 364 5.46 -6.70 -0.48
N PRO A 365 6.69 -7.24 -0.43
CA PRO A 365 7.89 -6.48 -0.11
C PRO A 365 8.02 -5.18 -0.91
N TYR A 366 8.46 -4.12 -0.24
CA TYR A 366 8.60 -2.75 -0.79
C TYR A 366 7.33 -2.18 -1.45
N LEU A 367 6.15 -2.73 -1.12
CA LEU A 367 4.85 -2.39 -1.70
C LEU A 367 4.82 -2.51 -3.24
N ARG A 368 5.54 -3.49 -3.81
CA ARG A 368 5.59 -3.75 -5.25
C ARG A 368 4.38 -4.57 -5.70
N VAL A 369 3.47 -3.97 -6.45
CA VAL A 369 2.28 -4.66 -6.97
C VAL A 369 2.67 -5.50 -8.20
N GLY A 370 2.26 -6.76 -8.22
CA GLY A 370 2.63 -7.78 -9.23
C GLY A 370 1.63 -7.95 -10.37
N GLY A 371 1.00 -6.86 -10.82
CA GLY A 371 0.04 -6.87 -11.92
C GLY A 371 -1.14 -7.81 -11.67
N ASN A 372 -1.60 -8.47 -12.73
CA ASN A 372 -2.62 -9.52 -12.60
C ASN A 372 -2.05 -10.79 -11.94
N ASN A 373 -0.76 -11.09 -12.07
CA ASN A 373 -0.16 -12.35 -11.60
C ASN A 373 -0.27 -12.53 -10.09
N GLN A 374 -0.05 -11.46 -9.32
CA GLN A 374 -0.24 -11.46 -7.87
C GLN A 374 -1.67 -11.86 -7.49
N PHE A 375 -2.67 -11.24 -8.14
CA PHE A 375 -4.07 -11.44 -7.80
C PHE A 375 -4.63 -12.77 -8.33
N THR A 376 -4.19 -13.24 -9.50
CA THR A 376 -4.45 -14.61 -9.99
C THR A 376 -3.93 -15.64 -9.01
N MET A 377 -2.68 -15.50 -8.55
CA MET A 377 -2.11 -16.38 -7.52
C MET A 377 -2.95 -16.34 -6.23
N MET A 378 -3.38 -15.17 -5.79
CA MET A 378 -4.16 -15.03 -4.56
C MET A 378 -5.54 -15.68 -4.65
N GLU A 379 -6.21 -15.58 -5.80
CA GLU A 379 -7.48 -16.27 -6.06
C GLU A 379 -7.28 -17.80 -6.11
N GLU A 380 -6.30 -18.30 -6.88
CA GLU A 380 -5.97 -19.73 -6.96
C GLU A 380 -5.56 -20.34 -5.60
N GLN A 381 -4.88 -19.55 -4.77
CA GLN A 381 -4.40 -19.96 -3.45
C GLN A 381 -5.40 -19.61 -2.32
N ALA A 382 -6.57 -19.09 -2.63
CA ALA A 382 -7.62 -18.69 -1.67
C ALA A 382 -7.11 -17.79 -0.53
N PHE A 383 -6.32 -16.76 -0.86
CA PHE A 383 -6.09 -15.63 0.05
C PHE A 383 -7.31 -14.70 0.05
N LEU A 384 -7.63 -14.10 1.20
CA LEU A 384 -8.81 -13.23 1.34
C LEU A 384 -8.56 -11.83 0.80
N TYR A 385 -7.39 -11.25 1.12
CA TYR A 385 -7.09 -9.86 0.79
C TYR A 385 -5.61 -9.58 0.55
N ASP A 386 -5.37 -8.59 -0.31
CA ASP A 386 -4.09 -7.90 -0.42
C ASP A 386 -4.12 -6.59 0.37
N SER A 387 -2.95 -6.11 0.80
CA SER A 387 -2.75 -4.77 1.33
C SER A 387 -1.42 -4.23 0.83
N THR A 388 -1.23 -4.22 -0.49
CA THR A 388 -0.04 -3.71 -1.18
C THR A 388 -0.36 -2.44 -1.98
N ILE A 389 -1.57 -2.33 -2.51
CA ILE A 389 -1.95 -1.21 -3.38
C ILE A 389 -2.04 0.08 -2.57
N THR A 390 -1.26 1.08 -2.97
CA THR A 390 -1.30 2.42 -2.37
C THR A 390 -2.27 3.32 -3.14
N ALA A 391 -3.14 4.02 -2.42
CA ALA A 391 -3.94 5.13 -2.93
C ALA A 391 -3.24 6.47 -2.60
N ALA A 392 -3.09 7.32 -3.60
CA ALA A 392 -2.56 8.67 -3.43
C ALA A 392 -3.39 9.49 -2.42
N LEU A 393 -2.77 10.49 -1.78
CA LEU A 393 -3.41 11.33 -0.76
C LEU A 393 -4.70 11.97 -1.27
N ASN A 394 -5.85 11.48 -0.77
CA ASN A 394 -7.20 11.94 -1.12
C ASN A 394 -7.98 12.38 0.13
N ASN A 395 -9.00 13.22 -0.07
CA ASN A 395 -9.96 13.63 0.94
C ASN A 395 -11.36 13.66 0.31
N PRO A 396 -12.29 12.76 0.69
CA PRO A 396 -12.12 11.72 1.72
C PRO A 396 -11.12 10.61 1.33
N PRO A 397 -10.58 9.88 2.32
CA PRO A 397 -9.82 8.64 2.09
C PRO A 397 -10.71 7.50 1.57
N LEU A 398 -10.11 6.48 0.97
CA LEU A 398 -10.80 5.36 0.34
C LEU A 398 -11.12 4.23 1.32
N TRP A 399 -12.30 3.64 1.18
CA TRP A 399 -12.64 2.36 1.82
C TRP A 399 -12.00 1.18 1.07
N PRO A 400 -11.73 0.05 1.74
CA PRO A 400 -11.38 -1.21 1.07
C PRO A 400 -12.44 -1.61 0.05
N TYR A 401 -12.03 -2.28 -1.03
CA TYR A 401 -12.91 -2.67 -2.14
C TYR A 401 -12.50 -4.04 -2.70
N THR A 402 -13.39 -4.70 -3.45
CA THR A 402 -13.10 -5.99 -4.11
C THR A 402 -12.62 -5.82 -5.55
N MET A 403 -11.68 -6.66 -5.97
CA MET A 403 -11.02 -6.63 -7.28
C MET A 403 -11.85 -7.19 -8.45
N TYR A 404 -13.14 -7.50 -8.26
CA TYR A 404 -14.05 -7.87 -9.36
C TYR A 404 -14.24 -6.73 -10.38
N PHE A 405 -14.15 -5.48 -9.92
CA PHE A 405 -14.34 -4.28 -10.72
C PHE A 405 -13.04 -3.47 -10.79
N ARG A 406 -12.96 -2.55 -11.76
CA ARG A 406 -11.80 -1.67 -11.94
C ARG A 406 -11.57 -0.85 -10.65
N MET A 407 -10.31 -0.76 -10.24
CA MET A 407 -9.87 0.05 -9.12
C MET A 407 -10.46 1.48 -9.16
N PRO A 408 -10.95 2.01 -8.02
CA PRO A 408 -11.54 3.35 -7.96
C PRO A 408 -10.52 4.50 -8.02
N HIS A 409 -9.21 4.18 -8.02
CA HIS A 409 -8.14 5.15 -8.09
C HIS A 409 -7.05 4.75 -9.09
N ARG A 410 -6.12 5.69 -9.36
CA ARG A 410 -4.97 5.44 -10.23
C ARG A 410 -3.97 4.51 -9.55
N CYS A 411 -3.32 3.65 -10.33
CA CYS A 411 -2.12 2.95 -9.89
C CYS A 411 -1.04 3.98 -9.49
N HIS A 412 -0.65 3.99 -8.22
CA HIS A 412 0.18 5.04 -7.62
C HIS A 412 1.49 4.47 -7.08
N GLY A 413 2.59 5.17 -7.34
CA GLY A 413 3.94 4.74 -7.02
C GLY A 413 4.86 4.70 -8.26
N ASN A 414 6.15 4.47 -8.04
CA ASN A 414 7.14 4.47 -9.11
C ASN A 414 7.16 3.11 -9.84
N LEU A 415 6.91 3.11 -11.16
CA LEU A 415 6.91 1.91 -12.00
C LEU A 415 6.02 0.77 -11.45
N GLN A 416 4.88 1.10 -10.85
CA GLN A 416 3.96 0.09 -10.32
C GLN A 416 3.18 -0.60 -11.45
N HIS A 417 2.97 -1.91 -11.31
CA HIS A 417 2.13 -2.72 -12.19
C HIS A 417 0.89 -3.13 -11.41
N CYS A 418 -0.21 -2.39 -11.53
CA CYS A 418 -1.46 -2.74 -10.86
C CYS A 418 -2.29 -3.75 -11.69
N PRO A 419 -3.12 -4.60 -11.05
CA PRO A 419 -4.07 -5.46 -11.75
C PRO A 419 -5.03 -4.65 -12.63
N THR A 420 -5.41 -5.24 -13.76
CA THR A 420 -6.34 -4.67 -14.74
C THR A 420 -7.62 -5.49 -14.87
N ARG A 421 -7.51 -6.82 -14.73
CA ARG A 421 -8.59 -7.81 -14.87
C ARG A 421 -9.39 -7.94 -13.57
N SER A 422 -10.52 -8.65 -13.64
CA SER A 422 -11.33 -9.01 -12.46
C SER A 422 -10.70 -10.16 -11.69
N HIS A 423 -10.60 -10.03 -10.36
CA HIS A 423 -10.10 -11.07 -9.45
C HIS A 423 -10.96 -11.14 -8.18
N ALA A 424 -11.16 -12.34 -7.63
CA ALA A 424 -11.99 -12.60 -6.44
C ALA A 424 -11.26 -12.31 -5.10
N VAL A 425 -10.66 -11.14 -5.00
CA VAL A 425 -9.76 -10.74 -3.90
C VAL A 425 -10.18 -9.38 -3.33
N TRP A 426 -10.08 -9.19 -2.01
CA TRP A 426 -10.25 -7.88 -1.37
C TRP A 426 -8.96 -7.06 -1.40
N GLU A 427 -9.06 -5.75 -1.60
CA GLU A 427 -7.95 -4.81 -1.43
C GLU A 427 -8.16 -3.97 -0.16
N MET A 428 -7.33 -4.23 0.85
CA MET A 428 -7.18 -3.41 2.06
C MET A 428 -6.26 -2.22 1.75
N VAL A 429 -6.78 -1.34 0.89
CA VAL A 429 -6.07 -0.23 0.25
C VAL A 429 -5.29 0.65 1.23
N MET A 430 -4.02 0.88 0.91
CA MET A 430 -3.12 1.71 1.70
C MET A 430 -3.29 3.18 1.31
N ASN A 431 -4.17 3.89 2.03
CA ASN A 431 -4.31 5.34 1.88
C ASN A 431 -3.03 6.07 2.31
N GLU A 432 -2.50 6.96 1.48
CA GLU A 432 -1.44 7.87 1.90
C GLU A 432 -1.90 8.79 3.05
N LEU A 433 -1.05 8.89 4.07
CA LEU A 433 -1.16 9.81 5.18
C LEU A 433 -0.59 11.19 4.76
N ASP A 434 -1.25 12.25 5.23
CA ASP A 434 -0.82 13.63 5.02
C ASP A 434 0.26 13.99 6.04
N ARG A 435 1.44 14.35 5.54
CA ARG A 435 2.63 14.65 6.34
C ARG A 435 2.91 16.15 6.49
N ARG A 436 1.99 17.03 6.09
CA ARG A 436 2.14 18.48 6.28
C ARG A 436 2.08 18.82 7.78
N GLU A 437 3.09 19.54 8.27
CA GLU A 437 3.16 19.99 9.69
C GLU A 437 2.15 21.11 9.99
N ASP A 438 1.83 21.94 8.99
CA ASP A 438 0.69 22.87 8.99
C ASP A 438 -0.26 22.53 7.82
N PRO A 439 -1.33 21.76 8.08
CA PRO A 439 -2.32 21.40 7.06
C PRO A 439 -3.14 22.58 6.51
N GLN A 440 -3.13 23.75 7.20
CA GLN A 440 -3.84 24.96 6.75
C GLN A 440 -3.08 25.71 5.65
N ASN A 441 -1.81 25.37 5.42
CA ASN A 441 -1.04 25.90 4.31
C ASN A 441 -1.26 25.07 3.03
N ASP A 442 -1.53 25.75 1.91
CA ASP A 442 -1.76 25.17 0.58
C ASP A 442 -0.47 24.58 -0.07
N GLU A 443 0.58 24.32 0.71
CA GLU A 443 1.80 23.69 0.21
C GLU A 443 1.55 22.21 -0.09
N TYR A 444 1.55 21.86 -1.38
CA TYR A 444 1.42 20.48 -1.83
C TYR A 444 2.67 19.67 -1.50
N LEU A 445 2.53 18.71 -0.59
CA LEU A 445 3.48 17.62 -0.38
C LEU A 445 2.81 16.30 -0.78
N PRO A 446 3.53 15.36 -1.44
CA PRO A 446 3.03 14.00 -1.60
C PRO A 446 2.92 13.35 -0.21
N GLY A 447 1.94 12.48 -0.02
CA GLY A 447 1.76 11.76 1.23
C GLY A 447 2.80 10.67 1.45
N CYS A 448 2.50 9.78 2.40
CA CYS A 448 3.30 8.60 2.71
C CYS A 448 2.39 7.45 3.15
N ALA A 449 2.58 6.24 2.62
CA ALA A 449 1.83 5.07 3.05
C ALA A 449 2.40 4.50 4.36
N MET A 450 3.66 4.04 4.34
CA MET A 450 4.37 3.62 5.56
C MET A 450 4.73 4.83 6.41
N VAL A 451 4.48 4.77 7.72
CA VAL A 451 4.74 5.90 8.64
C VAL A 451 6.23 6.26 8.68
N ASP A 452 7.11 5.27 8.64
CA ASP A 452 8.56 5.47 8.59
C ASP A 452 9.08 6.09 7.26
N SER A 453 8.26 6.09 6.20
CA SER A 453 8.58 6.79 4.94
C SER A 453 8.26 8.31 4.98
N CYS A 454 7.53 8.77 6.01
CA CYS A 454 7.19 10.18 6.24
C CYS A 454 8.41 10.99 6.75
N SER A 455 9.41 11.14 5.87
CA SER A 455 10.79 11.60 6.19
C SER A 455 10.95 12.99 6.85
N ASN A 456 9.88 13.76 7.02
CA ASN A 456 9.88 15.05 7.71
C ASN A 456 9.43 14.97 9.18
N ILE A 457 9.00 13.79 9.66
CA ILE A 457 8.70 13.55 11.07
C ILE A 457 10.02 13.29 11.81
N LEU A 458 10.44 14.22 12.68
CA LEU A 458 11.74 14.17 13.36
C LEU A 458 11.66 14.19 14.89
N THR A 459 10.49 14.51 15.47
CA THR A 459 10.27 14.58 16.93
C THR A 459 8.97 13.90 17.36
N GLY A 460 8.88 13.51 18.63
CA GLY A 460 7.65 12.93 19.20
C GLY A 460 6.42 13.84 19.04
N ASP A 461 6.58 15.16 19.27
CA ASP A 461 5.50 16.14 19.12
C ASP A 461 4.97 16.22 17.67
N GLN A 462 5.88 16.20 16.68
CA GLN A 462 5.50 16.17 15.26
C GLN A 462 4.75 14.89 14.91
N PHE A 463 5.18 13.75 15.46
CA PHE A 463 4.52 12.47 15.22
C PHE A 463 3.12 12.41 15.86
N TYR A 464 2.96 12.90 17.08
CA TYR A 464 1.67 13.02 17.75
C TYR A 464 0.69 13.92 16.97
N ASN A 465 1.15 15.09 16.51
CA ASN A 465 0.32 15.99 15.69
C ASN A 465 -0.04 15.37 14.32
N PHE A 466 0.88 14.62 13.72
CA PHE A 466 0.64 13.87 12.48
C PHE A 466 -0.41 12.76 12.65
N LEU A 467 -0.38 12.03 13.78
CA LEU A 467 -1.37 11.01 14.11
C LEU A 467 -2.77 11.64 14.28
N ASN A 468 -2.88 12.74 15.03
CA ASN A 468 -4.15 13.46 15.19
C ASN A 468 -4.70 14.02 13.88
N HIS A 469 -3.88 14.71 13.07
CA HIS A 469 -4.32 15.23 11.77
C HIS A 469 -4.87 14.13 10.85
N ASN A 470 -4.20 12.99 10.78
CA ASN A 470 -4.66 11.88 9.95
C ASN A 470 -5.84 11.11 10.54
N PHE A 471 -5.97 11.08 11.88
CA PHE A 471 -7.18 10.61 12.53
C PHE A 471 -8.38 11.48 12.20
N ASP A 472 -8.28 12.80 12.38
CA ASP A 472 -9.35 13.76 12.08
C ASP A 472 -9.77 13.69 10.60
N ARG A 473 -8.79 13.59 9.68
CA ARG A 473 -9.04 13.38 8.24
C ARG A 473 -9.96 12.19 7.97
N HIS A 474 -9.82 11.07 8.68
CA HIS A 474 -10.69 9.91 8.51
C HIS A 474 -12.00 10.09 9.29
N TYR A 475 -11.90 10.47 10.56
CA TYR A 475 -12.98 10.50 11.55
C TYR A 475 -14.07 11.55 11.27
N GLU A 476 -13.69 12.72 10.74
CA GLU A 476 -14.60 13.81 10.39
C GLU A 476 -15.22 13.70 8.99
N GLN A 477 -14.68 12.82 8.13
CA GLN A 477 -15.13 12.64 6.74
C GLN A 477 -16.03 11.39 6.58
N ASN A 478 -15.53 10.32 5.95
CA ASN A 478 -16.29 9.10 5.65
C ASN A 478 -15.95 7.91 6.57
N ARG A 479 -15.11 8.11 7.59
CA ARG A 479 -14.62 7.09 8.53
C ARG A 479 -14.01 5.84 7.89
N ALA A 480 -13.40 6.00 6.72
CA ALA A 480 -12.62 4.91 6.13
C ALA A 480 -11.54 4.42 7.12
N PRO A 481 -11.18 3.12 7.11
CA PRO A 481 -10.17 2.57 8.00
C PRO A 481 -8.85 3.36 7.96
N LEU A 482 -8.37 3.80 9.12
CA LEU A 482 -7.09 4.49 9.25
C LEU A 482 -5.98 3.44 9.33
N GLY A 483 -5.17 3.37 8.27
CA GLY A 483 -3.99 2.52 8.22
C GLY A 483 -2.79 3.16 8.93
N LEU A 484 -2.22 2.48 9.91
CA LEU A 484 -0.97 2.89 10.57
C LEU A 484 0.06 1.78 10.40
N TYR A 485 0.83 1.86 9.32
CA TYR A 485 1.74 0.81 8.87
C TYR A 485 3.19 1.12 9.29
N PHE A 486 3.83 0.18 9.99
CA PHE A 486 5.14 0.40 10.61
C PHE A 486 6.14 -0.72 10.34
N HIS A 487 7.41 -0.36 10.16
CA HIS A 487 8.51 -1.25 10.52
C HIS A 487 8.81 -1.13 12.02
N ALA A 488 8.80 -2.24 12.75
CA ALA A 488 9.00 -2.24 14.22
C ALA A 488 10.35 -1.64 14.67
N ALA A 489 11.36 -1.66 13.80
CA ALA A 489 12.64 -1.01 14.05
C ALA A 489 12.52 0.53 14.21
N TRP A 490 11.58 1.17 13.50
CA TRP A 490 11.40 2.62 13.52
C TRP A 490 10.92 3.12 14.90
N LEU A 491 9.90 2.47 15.48
CA LEU A 491 9.45 2.77 16.84
C LEU A 491 10.52 2.42 17.88
N LYS A 492 11.16 1.25 17.77
CA LYS A 492 12.14 0.81 18.77
C LYS A 492 13.40 1.67 18.81
N ASN A 493 13.88 2.13 17.66
CA ASN A 493 15.10 2.94 17.57
C ASN A 493 14.88 4.40 17.97
N ASN A 494 13.63 4.87 18.04
CA ASN A 494 13.26 6.24 18.37
C ASN A 494 12.27 6.25 19.56
N PRO A 495 12.75 6.20 20.82
CA PRO A 495 11.87 6.12 22.00
C PRO A 495 10.83 7.25 22.08
N GLU A 496 11.17 8.47 21.64
CA GLU A 496 10.21 9.59 21.59
C GLU A 496 9.01 9.31 20.66
N PHE A 497 9.20 8.54 19.59
CA PHE A 497 8.10 8.16 18.69
C PHE A 497 7.23 7.07 19.31
N LEU A 498 7.84 6.13 20.04
CA LEU A 498 7.09 5.13 20.80
C LEU A 498 6.27 5.79 21.92
N ASP A 499 6.88 6.68 22.72
CA ASP A 499 6.20 7.40 23.79
C ASP A 499 5.01 8.22 23.25
N ALA A 500 5.21 8.96 22.14
CA ALA A 500 4.14 9.70 21.46
C ALA A 500 3.02 8.79 20.93
N PHE A 501 3.36 7.63 20.35
CA PHE A 501 2.39 6.66 19.84
C PHE A 501 1.58 6.00 20.95
N LEU A 502 2.23 5.60 22.05
CA LEU A 502 1.55 5.02 23.21
C LEU A 502 0.62 6.05 23.87
N TYR A 503 1.08 7.29 24.03
CA TYR A 503 0.27 8.40 24.54
C TYR A 503 -0.95 8.63 23.67
N TRP A 504 -0.78 8.71 22.35
CA TRP A 504 -1.88 8.90 21.39
C TRP A 504 -2.90 7.75 21.44
N ILE A 505 -2.47 6.48 21.47
CA ILE A 505 -3.40 5.34 21.59
C ILE A 505 -4.19 5.45 22.90
N ASP A 506 -3.52 5.72 24.03
CA ASP A 506 -4.17 5.77 25.34
C ASP A 506 -5.14 6.97 25.45
N GLU A 507 -4.85 8.09 24.79
CA GLU A 507 -5.75 9.24 24.69
C GLU A 507 -6.97 8.95 23.82
N ILE A 508 -6.78 8.40 22.60
CA ILE A 508 -7.87 8.05 21.69
C ILE A 508 -8.83 7.04 22.35
N LEU A 509 -8.29 5.99 22.97
CA LEU A 509 -9.10 5.00 23.70
C LEU A 509 -9.83 5.56 24.92
N SER A 510 -9.31 6.63 25.54
CA SER A 510 -9.96 7.28 26.68
C SER A 510 -11.03 8.29 26.27
N ASN A 511 -10.86 8.96 25.13
CA ASN A 511 -11.72 10.06 24.68
C ASN A 511 -12.84 9.60 23.74
N HIS A 512 -12.64 8.49 23.00
CA HIS A 512 -13.58 8.00 22.00
C HIS A 512 -14.21 6.66 22.41
N ASN A 513 -15.54 6.56 22.26
CA ASN A 513 -16.30 5.33 22.49
C ASN A 513 -16.76 4.63 21.19
N ASP A 514 -16.33 5.18 20.06
CA ASP A 514 -16.67 4.82 18.69
C ASP A 514 -15.43 4.51 17.81
N VAL A 515 -14.23 4.49 18.41
CA VAL A 515 -12.97 4.13 17.74
C VAL A 515 -12.55 2.71 18.13
N TYR A 516 -12.10 1.91 17.15
CA TYR A 516 -11.75 0.51 17.33
C TYR A 516 -10.43 0.16 16.62
N PHE A 517 -9.46 -0.33 17.39
CA PHE A 517 -8.20 -0.88 16.89
C PHE A 517 -8.37 -2.37 16.57
N VAL A 518 -8.41 -2.69 15.28
CA VAL A 518 -8.85 -4.00 14.76
C VAL A 518 -7.83 -4.59 13.79
N THR A 519 -7.95 -5.88 13.51
CA THR A 519 -7.19 -6.53 12.44
C THR A 519 -7.76 -6.18 11.06
N MET A 520 -6.99 -6.40 9.99
CA MET A 520 -7.45 -6.22 8.61
C MET A 520 -8.62 -7.15 8.27
N THR A 521 -8.55 -8.43 8.65
CA THR A 521 -9.67 -9.37 8.53
C THR A 521 -10.93 -8.87 9.27
N GLN A 522 -10.77 -8.25 10.45
CA GLN A 522 -11.88 -7.68 11.22
C GLN A 522 -12.53 -6.47 10.54
N VAL A 523 -11.79 -5.70 9.74
CA VAL A 523 -12.38 -4.65 8.88
C VAL A 523 -13.24 -5.30 7.79
N ILE A 524 -12.73 -6.30 7.07
CA ILE A 524 -13.49 -6.98 6.01
C ILE A 524 -14.76 -7.61 6.57
N GLN A 525 -14.68 -8.27 7.73
CA GLN A 525 -15.86 -8.82 8.43
C GLN A 525 -16.91 -7.76 8.78
N TRP A 526 -16.50 -6.52 9.09
CA TRP A 526 -17.43 -5.41 9.29
C TRP A 526 -18.01 -4.92 7.95
N ILE A 527 -17.20 -4.80 6.89
CA ILE A 527 -17.69 -4.40 5.55
C ILE A 527 -18.74 -5.40 5.04
N GLN A 528 -18.51 -6.70 5.25
CA GLN A 528 -19.43 -7.79 4.90
C GLN A 528 -20.77 -7.73 5.66
N ASN A 529 -20.81 -7.09 6.83
CA ASN A 529 -22.00 -7.01 7.67
C ASN A 529 -22.00 -5.72 8.50
N PRO A 530 -22.22 -4.54 7.88
CA PRO A 530 -21.96 -3.25 8.50
C PRO A 530 -22.74 -3.03 9.79
N ARG A 531 -22.04 -2.58 10.83
CA ARG A 531 -22.59 -2.36 12.18
C ARG A 531 -22.43 -0.93 12.64
N THR A 532 -23.51 -0.39 13.20
CA THR A 532 -23.45 0.90 13.89
C THR A 532 -22.58 0.81 15.14
N ILE A 533 -22.05 1.94 15.61
CA ILE A 533 -21.26 2.07 16.86
C ILE A 533 -21.90 1.34 18.05
N THR A 534 -23.23 1.33 18.14
CA THR A 534 -23.95 0.66 19.24
C THR A 534 -23.90 -0.86 19.10
N GLU A 535 -24.09 -1.39 17.89
CA GLU A 535 -24.04 -2.83 17.61
C GLU A 535 -22.62 -3.41 17.66
N SER A 536 -21.61 -2.61 17.28
CA SER A 536 -20.19 -2.97 17.29
C SER A 536 -19.66 -3.35 18.68
N LYS A 537 -20.36 -2.96 19.76
CA LYS A 537 -20.06 -3.41 21.13
C LYS A 537 -20.36 -4.89 21.37
N SER A 538 -21.29 -5.45 20.60
CA SER A 538 -21.72 -6.86 20.62
C SER A 538 -21.37 -7.62 19.35
N PHE A 539 -20.58 -7.05 18.44
CA PHE A 539 -20.22 -7.70 17.19
C PHE A 539 -19.21 -8.83 17.43
N GLU A 540 -19.66 -10.08 17.29
CA GLU A 540 -18.89 -11.26 17.68
C GLU A 540 -17.53 -11.44 16.98
N PRO A 541 -17.33 -11.11 15.68
CA PRO A 541 -16.01 -11.19 15.05
C PRO A 541 -14.97 -10.25 15.69
N TRP A 542 -15.40 -9.12 16.26
CA TRP A 542 -14.55 -8.21 17.03
C TRP A 542 -14.37 -8.62 18.50
N LYS A 543 -15.01 -9.73 18.91
CA LYS A 543 -14.92 -10.36 20.24
C LYS A 543 -14.23 -11.72 20.19
N GLU A 544 -13.81 -12.21 19.01
CA GLU A 544 -12.90 -13.36 18.94
C GLU A 544 -11.59 -13.02 19.68
N LYS A 545 -11.08 -13.96 20.49
CA LYS A 545 -9.85 -13.78 21.29
C LYS A 545 -9.87 -12.44 22.06
N CYS A 546 -11.03 -12.08 22.63
CA CYS A 546 -11.32 -10.79 23.27
C CYS A 546 -10.29 -10.41 24.34
N VAL A 547 -10.10 -11.29 25.32
CA VAL A 547 -9.07 -11.22 26.36
C VAL A 547 -8.51 -12.63 26.49
N VAL A 548 -7.24 -12.84 26.13
CA VAL A 548 -6.64 -14.19 26.10
C VAL A 548 -5.61 -14.34 27.22
N ASP A 549 -6.04 -14.98 28.29
CA ASP A 549 -5.17 -15.44 29.37
C ASP A 549 -4.63 -16.85 29.11
N GLY A 550 -3.87 -17.39 30.08
CA GLY A 550 -3.29 -18.73 30.02
C GLY A 550 -1.88 -18.79 29.41
N PRO A 551 -1.22 -19.96 29.54
CA PRO A 551 0.18 -20.16 29.18
C PRO A 551 0.41 -20.13 27.65
N PRO A 552 1.65 -19.87 27.21
CA PRO A 552 2.04 -20.06 25.82
C PRO A 552 1.97 -21.55 25.43
N ALA A 553 1.90 -21.83 24.12
CA ALA A 553 1.84 -23.19 23.59
C ALA A 553 3.05 -24.08 23.99
N CYS A 554 4.22 -23.47 24.17
CA CYS A 554 5.36 -24.11 24.82
C CYS A 554 6.13 -23.14 25.72
N TRP A 555 6.67 -23.64 26.85
CA TRP A 555 7.44 -22.84 27.81
C TRP A 555 8.86 -22.52 27.34
N VAL A 556 9.47 -23.44 26.60
CA VAL A 556 10.83 -23.31 26.05
C VAL A 556 10.78 -23.79 24.60
N PRO A 557 10.81 -22.88 23.61
CA PRO A 557 10.83 -23.27 22.20
C PRO A 557 12.17 -23.91 21.83
N HIS A 558 12.15 -24.85 20.89
CA HIS A 558 13.37 -25.36 20.28
C HIS A 558 14.06 -24.23 19.51
N THR A 559 15.38 -24.13 19.62
CA THR A 559 16.20 -23.25 18.78
C THR A 559 16.94 -24.10 17.76
N CYS A 560 16.36 -24.20 16.57
CA CYS A 560 16.86 -25.03 15.48
C CYS A 560 17.95 -24.27 14.72
N LYS A 561 19.20 -24.74 14.81
CA LYS A 561 20.32 -24.23 13.98
C LYS A 561 20.27 -24.92 12.64
N LEU A 562 19.85 -24.23 11.60
CA LEU A 562 19.56 -24.81 10.29
C LEU A 562 20.40 -24.17 9.19
N THR A 563 20.63 -24.93 8.13
CA THR A 563 21.26 -24.48 6.89
C THR A 563 20.41 -24.96 5.70
N SER A 564 20.53 -24.30 4.55
CA SER A 564 19.95 -24.76 3.29
C SER A 564 20.95 -24.57 2.16
N LYS A 565 20.79 -25.33 1.07
CA LYS A 565 21.54 -25.11 -0.18
C LYS A 565 21.11 -23.82 -0.87
N GLU A 566 19.88 -23.37 -0.64
CA GLU A 566 19.28 -22.18 -1.24
C GLU A 566 19.73 -20.87 -0.58
N VAL A 567 20.22 -20.94 0.67
CA VAL A 567 20.80 -19.81 1.41
C VAL A 567 22.27 -20.14 1.75
N PRO A 568 23.16 -20.20 0.75
CA PRO A 568 24.51 -20.74 0.92
C PRO A 568 25.38 -19.89 1.85
N GLY A 569 26.06 -20.55 2.78
CA GLY A 569 26.99 -19.90 3.72
C GLY A 569 26.34 -19.34 4.99
N GLU A 570 25.01 -19.24 5.06
CA GLU A 570 24.31 -18.85 6.28
C GLU A 570 23.96 -20.03 7.18
N THR A 571 23.95 -19.81 8.49
CA THR A 571 23.33 -20.70 9.48
C THR A 571 22.28 -19.89 10.24
N ILE A 572 21.02 -20.22 10.00
CA ILE A 572 19.88 -19.44 10.49
C ILE A 572 19.26 -20.18 11.68
N ASN A 573 18.97 -19.43 12.76
CA ASN A 573 18.26 -19.96 13.91
C ASN A 573 16.75 -19.80 13.69
N LEU A 574 16.03 -20.90 13.60
CA LEU A 574 14.56 -20.94 13.57
C LEU A 574 14.06 -21.39 14.95
N GLN A 575 13.31 -20.53 15.66
CA GLN A 575 12.69 -20.90 16.93
C GLN A 575 11.24 -21.33 16.75
N THR A 576 10.86 -22.47 17.32
CA THR A 576 9.50 -23.03 17.19
C THR A 576 9.18 -23.98 18.35
N CYS A 577 7.89 -24.15 18.66
CA CYS A 577 7.41 -25.19 19.55
C CYS A 577 7.37 -26.59 18.90
N VAL A 578 7.40 -26.69 17.55
CA VAL A 578 7.42 -27.99 16.86
C VAL A 578 8.83 -28.59 16.80
N ARG A 579 8.97 -29.85 16.38
CA ARG A 579 10.27 -30.49 16.19
C ARG A 579 11.05 -29.81 15.06
N CYS A 580 12.35 -29.60 15.25
CA CYS A 580 13.22 -29.02 14.23
C CYS A 580 13.17 -29.79 12.90
N PRO A 581 13.09 -29.08 11.75
CA PRO A 581 13.19 -29.67 10.42
C PRO A 581 14.64 -30.10 10.11
N ASN A 582 14.85 -30.80 8.99
CA ASN A 582 16.18 -31.25 8.57
C ASN A 582 17.01 -30.11 7.96
N ASN A 583 16.45 -29.37 7.01
CA ASN A 583 17.05 -28.18 6.41
C ASN A 583 16.30 -26.91 6.87
N TYR A 584 16.90 -25.73 6.61
CA TYR A 584 16.20 -24.46 6.71
C TYR A 584 15.15 -24.36 5.59
N PRO A 585 13.86 -24.08 5.89
CA PRO A 585 12.84 -23.91 4.86
C PRO A 585 13.16 -22.77 3.90
N TRP A 586 12.83 -22.93 2.61
CA TRP A 586 12.97 -21.86 1.61
C TRP A 586 12.05 -22.12 0.42
N LEU A 587 12.25 -21.38 -0.69
CA LEU A 587 11.40 -21.39 -1.88
C LEU A 587 11.21 -22.79 -2.50
N SER A 588 12.26 -23.62 -2.52
CA SER A 588 12.21 -24.97 -3.12
C SER A 588 11.94 -26.07 -2.08
N ASP A 589 12.46 -25.94 -0.85
CA ASP A 589 12.22 -26.88 0.27
C ASP A 589 11.37 -26.22 1.38
N ILE A 590 10.12 -25.90 1.07
CA ILE A 590 9.15 -25.24 1.99
C ILE A 590 8.86 -26.13 3.21
N ILE A 591 8.79 -27.44 3.01
CA ILE A 591 8.51 -28.45 4.04
C ILE A 591 9.68 -29.45 4.05
N SER A 592 10.77 -29.10 4.76
CA SER A 592 11.92 -30.00 4.92
C SER A 592 11.64 -31.18 5.85
N PHE A 593 10.85 -32.11 5.32
CA PHE A 593 10.59 -33.45 5.82
C PHE A 593 10.66 -34.39 4.61
N THR A 594 11.43 -35.47 4.74
CA THR A 594 11.63 -36.44 3.67
C THR A 594 10.32 -37.14 3.34
N VAL A 595 9.59 -36.66 2.34
CA VAL A 595 8.56 -37.47 1.68
C VAL A 595 9.32 -38.48 0.82
N LEU A 596 9.49 -39.68 1.37
CA LEU A 596 9.72 -40.86 0.53
C LEU A 596 8.57 -40.95 -0.47
N SER A 597 8.90 -40.87 -1.75
CA SER A 597 8.00 -41.08 -2.89
C SER A 597 6.65 -40.36 -2.83
N MET A 598 6.58 -39.17 -3.42
CA MET A 598 5.50 -38.93 -4.38
C MET A 598 6.03 -39.33 -5.77
N GLU A 599 6.01 -40.64 -6.04
CA GLU A 599 5.88 -41.08 -7.44
C GLU A 599 4.54 -40.54 -7.97
N PRO A 600 4.47 -40.10 -9.22
CA PRO A 600 3.21 -39.65 -9.80
C PRO A 600 2.26 -40.84 -9.83
N LEU A 601 1.11 -40.71 -9.18
CA LEU A 601 0.07 -41.74 -9.17
C LEU A 601 -0.73 -41.72 -10.49
N ILE A 602 0.00 -41.82 -11.62
CA ILE A 602 -0.55 -42.19 -12.92
C ILE A 602 -0.85 -43.68 -12.86
N LYS A 603 -1.98 -44.01 -12.22
CA LYS A 603 -2.73 -45.21 -12.59
C LYS A 603 -3.77 -44.77 -13.61
N GLU A 604 -3.51 -45.12 -14.86
CA GLU A 604 -4.56 -45.16 -15.87
C GLU A 604 -5.73 -46.01 -15.35
N LYS A 605 -6.88 -45.37 -15.16
CA LYS A 605 -8.18 -46.02 -15.35
C LYS A 605 -9.07 -45.06 -16.13
N PRO A 606 -9.78 -45.56 -17.17
CA PRO A 606 -10.57 -44.71 -18.03
C PRO A 606 -11.81 -44.16 -17.31
N ALA A 607 -12.32 -43.05 -17.84
CA ALA A 607 -13.46 -42.33 -17.30
C ALA A 607 -14.78 -43.11 -17.44
N GLU A 608 -15.67 -42.91 -16.47
CA GLU A 608 -17.11 -42.82 -16.72
C GLU A 608 -17.72 -41.82 -15.73
N HIS A 609 -18.62 -40.97 -16.22
CA HIS A 609 -19.34 -39.96 -15.44
C HIS A 609 -20.56 -40.59 -14.75
N GLU A 610 -20.91 -40.16 -13.54
CA GLU A 610 -22.03 -39.20 -13.36
C GLU A 610 -22.20 -38.74 -11.90
N SER A 611 -22.94 -37.65 -11.75
CA SER A 611 -23.16 -36.89 -10.53
C SER A 611 -24.24 -37.49 -9.62
N LEU A 612 -24.21 -37.16 -8.33
CA LEU A 612 -25.44 -37.10 -7.53
C LEU A 612 -25.33 -36.07 -6.39
N SER A 613 -26.08 -35.00 -6.55
CA SER A 613 -26.43 -34.03 -5.51
C SER A 613 -27.42 -34.62 -4.50
N PHE A 614 -27.32 -34.25 -3.22
CA PHE A 614 -28.40 -34.44 -2.26
C PHE A 614 -28.78 -33.13 -1.57
N ALA A 615 -30.06 -32.78 -1.67
CA ALA A 615 -30.70 -31.76 -0.85
C ALA A 615 -31.46 -32.43 0.33
N LEU A 616 -31.62 -31.70 1.43
CA LEU A 616 -32.41 -32.11 2.59
C LEU A 616 -33.92 -31.81 2.39
N PRO A 617 -34.82 -32.49 3.13
CA PRO A 617 -36.22 -32.66 2.72
C PRO A 617 -37.18 -31.59 3.25
N ILE A 618 -38.34 -31.49 2.59
CA ILE A 618 -39.54 -30.80 3.10
C ILE A 618 -40.68 -31.82 3.22
N LEU A 619 -41.39 -31.79 4.34
CA LEU A 619 -42.55 -32.65 4.66
C LEU A 619 -43.83 -32.17 3.98
N PHE A 620 -44.77 -33.09 3.75
CA PHE A 620 -46.11 -32.83 3.22
C PHE A 620 -47.16 -33.66 3.98
N GLU A 621 -48.23 -33.03 4.45
CA GLU A 621 -49.62 -33.51 4.57
C GLU A 621 -50.49 -32.30 5.00
N GLN A 622 -51.50 -31.91 4.20
CA GLN A 622 -52.96 -32.09 4.44
C GLN A 622 -53.50 -31.34 5.70
N GLU A 623 -54.63 -30.61 5.70
CA GLU A 623 -55.77 -30.55 4.75
C GLU A 623 -56.71 -29.33 4.99
N PHE A 624 -57.55 -29.02 3.97
CA PHE A 624 -58.95 -28.50 4.02
C PHE A 624 -59.42 -27.03 4.31
N LEU A 625 -60.29 -26.57 3.36
CA LEU A 625 -61.52 -25.72 3.43
C LEU A 625 -61.54 -24.17 3.39
N GLY A 626 -62.50 -23.63 2.60
CA GLY A 626 -62.98 -22.23 2.49
C GLY A 626 -62.72 -21.58 1.11
N GLU A 627 -63.67 -21.48 0.14
CA GLU A 627 -64.82 -20.54 0.03
C GLU A 627 -64.45 -19.05 0.19
N GLU A 628 -64.86 -18.08 -0.64
CA GLU A 628 -65.62 -18.05 -1.92
C GLU A 628 -65.45 -16.66 -2.62
N SER A 629 -65.87 -16.51 -3.89
CA SER A 629 -66.03 -15.24 -4.67
C SER A 629 -64.75 -14.44 -5.06
N GLY A 630 -64.67 -13.72 -6.20
CA GLY A 630 -65.54 -13.67 -7.38
C GLY A 630 -65.30 -12.41 -8.27
N THR A 631 -65.42 -12.55 -9.61
CA THR A 631 -65.52 -11.48 -10.66
C THR A 631 -64.29 -10.58 -10.94
N ASP A 632 -64.01 -10.05 -12.16
CA ASP A 632 -64.41 -10.40 -13.55
C ASP A 632 -63.47 -9.67 -14.57
N SER A 633 -63.42 -10.17 -15.82
CA SER A 633 -63.28 -9.43 -17.09
C SER A 633 -61.93 -9.27 -17.85
N LYS A 634 -61.87 -9.98 -19.00
CA LYS A 634 -61.51 -9.55 -20.40
C LYS A 634 -60.10 -8.97 -20.69
N SER A 635 -59.25 -9.40 -21.65
CA SER A 635 -59.26 -10.22 -22.90
C SER A 635 -59.05 -9.42 -24.21
N ARG A 636 -58.15 -9.95 -25.08
CA ARG A 636 -57.77 -9.61 -26.49
C ARG A 636 -56.44 -8.84 -26.64
N VAL A 637 -55.38 -9.31 -27.33
CA VAL A 637 -55.14 -10.12 -28.57
C VAL A 637 -55.11 -9.31 -29.86
N CYS A 638 -53.96 -9.33 -30.56
CA CYS A 638 -53.86 -9.36 -32.02
C CYS A 638 -52.50 -9.95 -32.50
N GLN A 639 -52.50 -10.77 -33.56
CA GLN A 639 -51.34 -11.49 -34.14
C GLN A 639 -50.94 -10.95 -35.54
N VAL A 640 -49.78 -11.37 -36.08
CA VAL A 640 -49.41 -11.69 -37.51
C VAL A 640 -47.86 -11.84 -37.60
N ARG A 641 -47.17 -12.77 -38.30
CA ARG A 641 -47.45 -14.07 -38.99
C ARG A 641 -46.13 -14.89 -39.12
N ARG A 642 -46.10 -15.95 -39.95
CA ARG A 642 -44.90 -16.70 -40.47
C ARG A 642 -44.90 -16.69 -42.04
N PRO A 643 -44.09 -17.42 -42.87
CA PRO A 643 -43.49 -18.79 -42.76
C PRO A 643 -41.93 -18.81 -42.66
N LEU A 644 -41.14 -19.89 -42.51
CA LEU A 644 -41.29 -21.38 -42.42
C LEU A 644 -41.07 -22.23 -43.71
N VAL A 645 -39.97 -23.02 -43.76
CA VAL A 645 -39.65 -24.16 -44.67
C VAL A 645 -38.92 -25.27 -43.85
N VAL A 646 -38.83 -26.52 -44.35
CA VAL A 646 -38.63 -27.80 -43.60
C VAL A 646 -37.54 -28.70 -44.23
N LEU A 647 -36.85 -29.57 -43.43
CA LEU A 647 -36.44 -30.99 -43.67
C LEU A 647 -35.26 -31.41 -42.70
N LEU A 648 -34.93 -32.69 -42.39
CA LEU A 648 -35.68 -33.90 -41.95
C LEU A 648 -34.69 -35.07 -41.59
N GLY A 649 -34.98 -35.91 -40.57
CA GLY A 649 -34.34 -37.24 -40.30
C GLY A 649 -33.81 -37.42 -38.85
N LEU A 650 -34.36 -38.23 -37.94
CA LEU A 650 -34.50 -39.72 -37.84
C LEU A 650 -33.14 -40.45 -37.63
N PHE A 651 -32.90 -41.18 -36.52
CA PHE A 651 -33.52 -42.48 -36.17
C PHE A 651 -33.81 -42.70 -34.64
N ARG A 652 -34.12 -43.94 -34.21
CA ARG A 652 -35.00 -44.31 -33.05
C ARG A 652 -34.59 -45.67 -32.41
N VAL A 653 -35.19 -46.06 -31.26
CA VAL A 653 -35.41 -47.45 -30.69
C VAL A 653 -34.36 -47.97 -29.64
N VAL A 654 -34.64 -48.68 -28.51
CA VAL A 654 -35.83 -48.96 -27.61
C VAL A 654 -35.37 -49.63 -26.26
N LEU A 655 -36.10 -49.36 -25.16
CA LEU A 655 -36.38 -50.10 -23.87
C LEU A 655 -35.59 -51.39 -23.45
N HIS A 656 -35.22 -51.49 -22.14
CA HIS A 656 -35.91 -52.31 -21.10
C HIS A 656 -35.28 -52.23 -19.68
N SER A 657 -36.08 -52.54 -18.64
CA SER A 657 -35.75 -52.69 -17.20
C SER A 657 -36.16 -54.11 -16.72
N PRO A 658 -36.21 -54.49 -15.42
CA PRO A 658 -35.54 -54.07 -14.16
C PRO A 658 -34.96 -55.27 -13.33
N THR A 659 -34.55 -55.04 -12.06
CA THR A 659 -34.87 -55.82 -10.81
C THR A 659 -33.73 -56.27 -9.85
N VAL A 660 -34.08 -56.32 -8.54
CA VAL A 660 -33.42 -56.96 -7.35
C VAL A 660 -32.10 -56.31 -6.86
N ALA A 661 -32.04 -55.64 -5.69
CA ALA A 661 -31.89 -56.14 -4.29
C ALA A 661 -30.57 -56.94 -4.03
N GLU A 662 -29.87 -56.90 -2.89
CA GLU A 662 -30.22 -56.54 -1.50
C GLU A 662 -28.93 -56.37 -0.61
N PHE A 663 -29.04 -55.76 0.59
CA PHE A 663 -28.10 -55.70 1.76
C PHE A 663 -26.57 -55.41 1.57
N LYS A 664 -25.94 -54.39 2.22
CA LYS A 664 -25.53 -54.28 3.67
C LYS A 664 -24.58 -55.44 4.09
N ILE A 665 -23.39 -55.27 4.69
CA ILE A 665 -22.94 -54.44 5.83
C ILE A 665 -21.40 -54.33 5.80
N LEU A 666 -20.81 -53.13 5.98
CA LEU A 666 -19.88 -52.76 7.08
C LEU A 666 -19.50 -51.26 6.99
#